data_AF-A0A653QVZ0-F1
#
_entry.id   AF-A0A653QVZ0-F1
#
_cell.length_a   1.000
_cell.length_b   1.000
_cell.length_c   1.000
_cell.angle_alpha   90.00
_cell.angle_beta   90.00
_cell.angle_gamma   90.00
#
_symmetry.space_group_name_H-M   'P 1'
#
loop_
_entity.id
_entity.type
_entity.pdbx_description
1 polymer ?
#
loop_
_entity_poly.entity_id
_entity_poly.type
_entity_poly.pdbx_seq_one_letter_code
_entity_poly.pdbx_strand_id
1 'polypeptide(L)'
;MAAGEDTSHILSGLTNQLPDRDPEETAEWVESLDSLIREQGTERAQYIMRSLLQRAGAQSVGVPMVTTTDYVNTIPVDQEAPFPGNEEYERRYRAYMRWNAAVMVHRAQRPNIGVGGHISTYAGAATLYEVGFNHFFRGKDHPGGGDQVFFQGHASPGMYARAFMEGRLSEEDLDGFRQEKSKEGHALSSYPHPRLMPKFWEFPTVSMGIGPMNAIYQAQSNRYLHNRGLKDTSDQQVWAFLGDGEMDEPESRGLLQLAANENLDNLNFVINCNLQRLDGPVRGNGKIMQELEAFFRGAGWNVIKVVWGREWDDLLAKDTDGSLVKIMNETPDGDYQTYKAESGGFVREHFFGKDPRTKDLVADLTDDQIWNLKRGGHDYRKVYAAYKAATEFKGKPTVILAKTVKGYGLGPHFEGRNATHQMKKLTLDDLKKFRDHLRIPVTDEQLEKDLYQPPYYHPGTDAPEIQYMMERRAALGGSVPERRSKHAAITLPDAKSYEVAKRGSGKQQAATTMAFVRLLKDLMRDKEFGKHIAPIIPDEARTFGMDAFFPTAKIYNPKGQNYLSVDRDLVLAYKESPAGQLIHPGINEAGAVAAFTAAGTAYATHLERTAPRRYGSRRGSIPQPRPARPRPLRRQAARRRHRPRRGRERLHEGRPGPDPPVRAQRVRHPRRRRLRLLRHPRRSPPVLQERHPLHRGPFVGDAGPPRRS
;
A
#
# COMPACT_ATOMS: atom_id res chain seq x y z
N MET A 1 36.98 -47.04 -4.38
CA MET A 1 35.56 -47.27 -4.04
C MET A 1 35.28 -46.46 -2.78
N ALA A 2 34.47 -45.42 -2.74
CA ALA A 2 33.66 -44.76 -3.75
C ALA A 2 33.89 -43.25 -3.61
N ALA A 3 34.35 -42.61 -4.69
CA ALA A 3 34.26 -41.16 -4.87
C ALA A 3 32.93 -40.95 -5.60
N GLY A 4 31.96 -40.36 -4.91
CA GLY A 4 30.61 -40.25 -5.42
C GLY A 4 29.68 -39.78 -4.31
N GLU A 5 29.85 -38.54 -3.88
CA GLU A 5 28.89 -37.74 -3.11
C GLU A 5 29.53 -36.36 -2.86
N ASP A 6 29.72 -35.53 -3.89
CA ASP A 6 30.05 -34.10 -3.64
C ASP A 6 29.76 -33.15 -4.82
N THR A 7 28.69 -33.42 -5.58
CA THR A 7 28.15 -32.46 -6.56
C THR A 7 26.68 -32.18 -6.29
N SER A 8 26.39 -31.53 -5.16
CA SER A 8 25.10 -30.87 -4.92
C SER A 8 25.31 -29.38 -4.65
N HIS A 9 25.77 -28.65 -5.66
CA HIS A 9 25.91 -27.20 -5.59
C HIS A 9 24.83 -26.52 -6.46
N ILE A 10 24.24 -25.44 -5.91
CA ILE A 10 23.31 -24.42 -6.50
C ILE A 10 21.80 -24.50 -6.11
N LEU A 11 21.48 -24.01 -4.90
CA LEU A 11 20.77 -22.75 -4.58
C LEU A 11 19.39 -22.36 -5.20
N SER A 12 18.58 -23.27 -5.72
CA SER A 12 17.11 -23.01 -5.83
C SER A 12 16.23 -24.27 -5.85
N GLY A 13 16.80 -25.44 -5.56
CA GLY A 13 16.11 -26.71 -5.68
C GLY A 13 15.71 -27.07 -7.12
N LEU A 14 16.12 -26.30 -8.13
CA LEU A 14 15.77 -26.54 -9.55
C LEU A 14 16.27 -27.88 -10.05
N THR A 15 17.37 -28.38 -9.49
CA THR A 15 18.02 -29.65 -9.85
C THR A 15 17.97 -30.69 -8.72
N ASN A 16 17.43 -30.38 -7.54
CA ASN A 16 17.46 -31.26 -6.35
C ASN A 16 16.78 -32.63 -6.52
N GLN A 17 16.02 -32.83 -7.60
CA GLN A 17 15.38 -34.11 -7.94
C GLN A 17 15.97 -34.78 -9.18
N LEU A 18 17.04 -34.22 -9.77
CA LEU A 18 17.66 -34.72 -10.99
C LEU A 18 19.12 -35.12 -10.70
N PRO A 19 19.49 -36.40 -10.87
CA PRO A 19 20.89 -36.79 -10.77
C PRO A 19 21.68 -36.17 -11.93
N ASP A 20 22.77 -35.47 -11.61
CA ASP A 20 23.71 -34.99 -12.62
C ASP A 20 24.47 -36.19 -13.20
N ARG A 21 24.25 -36.44 -14.49
CA ARG A 21 24.81 -37.61 -15.19
C ARG A 21 26.22 -37.34 -15.72
N ASP A 22 26.57 -36.07 -15.89
CA ASP A 22 27.85 -35.63 -16.42
C ASP A 22 28.29 -34.32 -15.75
N PRO A 23 28.92 -34.41 -14.56
CA PRO A 23 29.37 -33.23 -13.83
C PRO A 23 30.45 -32.42 -14.55
N GLU A 24 31.22 -33.03 -15.46
CA GLU A 24 32.23 -32.34 -16.26
C GLU A 24 31.55 -31.42 -17.28
N GLU A 25 30.58 -31.93 -18.03
CA GLU A 25 29.77 -31.12 -18.95
C GLU A 25 29.08 -29.96 -18.20
N THR A 26 28.45 -30.26 -17.06
CA THR A 26 27.78 -29.23 -16.23
C THR A 26 28.78 -28.15 -15.80
N ALA A 27 30.00 -28.52 -15.39
CA ALA A 27 31.04 -27.58 -15.00
C ALA A 27 31.49 -26.69 -16.16
N GLU A 28 31.63 -27.22 -17.37
CA GLU A 28 31.99 -26.42 -18.56
C GLU A 28 30.94 -25.35 -18.90
N TRP A 29 29.65 -25.68 -18.77
CA TRP A 29 28.56 -24.71 -18.95
C TRP A 29 28.58 -23.61 -17.90
N VAL A 30 28.84 -23.96 -16.64
CA VAL A 30 28.96 -23.00 -15.54
C VAL A 30 30.18 -22.10 -15.76
N GLU A 31 31.34 -22.65 -16.10
CA GLU A 31 32.56 -21.89 -16.38
C GLU A 31 32.39 -20.95 -17.58
N SER A 32 31.65 -21.38 -18.60
CA SER A 32 31.31 -20.55 -19.77
C SER A 32 30.46 -19.35 -19.36
N LEU A 33 29.48 -19.54 -18.47
CA LEU A 33 28.66 -18.45 -17.94
C LEU A 33 29.48 -17.50 -17.06
N ASP A 34 30.32 -18.03 -16.18
CA ASP A 34 31.18 -17.24 -15.30
C ASP A 34 32.19 -16.40 -16.09
N SER A 35 32.79 -16.99 -17.13
CA SER A 35 33.69 -16.28 -18.04
C SER A 35 32.97 -15.16 -18.79
N LEU A 36 31.74 -15.42 -19.26
CA LEU A 36 30.91 -14.38 -19.88
C LEU A 36 30.60 -13.22 -18.93
N ILE A 37 30.30 -13.51 -17.65
CA ILE A 37 30.06 -12.49 -16.62
C ILE A 37 31.33 -11.68 -16.36
N ARG A 38 32.49 -12.34 -16.21
CA ARG A 38 33.77 -11.67 -15.97
C ARG A 38 34.19 -10.76 -17.12
N GLU A 39 33.96 -11.20 -18.36
CA GLU A 39 34.43 -10.48 -19.56
C GLU A 39 33.44 -9.43 -20.08
N GLN A 40 32.13 -9.71 -20.01
CA GLN A 40 31.07 -8.90 -20.64
C GLN A 40 29.99 -8.41 -19.67
N GLY A 41 30.11 -8.73 -18.38
CA GLY A 41 29.21 -8.27 -17.34
C GLY A 41 27.88 -9.04 -17.26
N THR A 42 27.15 -8.77 -16.18
CA THR A 42 25.90 -9.47 -15.82
C THR A 42 24.75 -9.19 -16.77
N GLU A 43 24.68 -7.99 -17.38
CA GLU A 43 23.64 -7.65 -18.37
C GLU A 43 23.70 -8.56 -19.60
N ARG A 44 24.91 -8.82 -20.11
CA ARG A 44 25.10 -9.72 -21.26
C ARG A 44 24.77 -11.16 -20.90
N ALA A 45 25.23 -11.63 -19.74
CA ALA A 45 24.90 -12.96 -19.24
C ALA A 45 23.38 -13.15 -19.11
N GLN A 46 22.66 -12.16 -18.60
CA GLN A 46 21.20 -12.19 -18.51
C GLN A 46 20.53 -12.35 -19.89
N TYR A 47 21.02 -11.64 -20.91
CA TYR A 47 20.51 -11.78 -22.28
C TYR A 47 20.70 -13.20 -22.82
N ILE A 48 21.88 -13.80 -22.62
CA ILE A 48 22.16 -15.17 -23.05
C ILE A 48 21.25 -16.17 -22.34
N MET A 49 21.12 -16.06 -21.02
CA MET A 49 20.24 -16.95 -20.24
C MET A 49 18.78 -16.89 -20.72
N ARG A 50 18.25 -15.69 -20.98
CA ARG A 50 16.90 -15.53 -21.54
C ARG A 50 16.76 -16.17 -22.93
N SER A 51 17.80 -16.05 -23.76
CA SER A 51 17.82 -16.65 -25.10
C SER A 51 17.84 -18.17 -25.04
N LEU A 52 18.63 -18.76 -24.13
CA LEU A 52 18.67 -20.20 -23.87
C LEU A 52 17.33 -20.70 -23.35
N LEU A 53 16.70 -20.00 -22.41
CA LEU A 53 15.36 -20.33 -21.90
C LEU A 53 14.30 -20.30 -23.00
N GLN A 54 14.32 -19.29 -23.86
CA GLN A 54 13.41 -19.20 -25.01
C GLN A 54 13.61 -20.38 -25.97
N ARG A 55 14.86 -20.75 -26.25
CA ARG A 55 15.20 -21.90 -27.11
C ARG A 55 14.78 -23.22 -26.47
N ALA A 56 15.05 -23.40 -25.17
CA ALA A 56 14.66 -24.56 -24.38
C ALA A 56 13.13 -24.75 -24.40
N GLY A 57 12.36 -23.68 -24.18
CA GLY A 57 10.90 -23.70 -24.30
C GLY A 57 10.41 -24.07 -25.70
N ALA A 58 11.05 -23.55 -26.76
CA ALA A 58 10.75 -23.91 -28.15
C ALA A 58 11.08 -25.38 -28.50
N GLN A 59 11.91 -26.04 -27.68
CA GLN A 59 12.24 -27.46 -27.79
C GLN A 59 11.53 -28.31 -26.73
N SER A 60 10.55 -27.75 -26.00
CA SER A 60 9.79 -28.43 -24.94
C SER A 60 10.66 -29.00 -23.81
N VAL A 61 11.83 -28.42 -23.57
CA VAL A 61 12.62 -28.70 -22.37
C VAL A 61 11.84 -28.18 -21.16
N GLY A 62 11.61 -29.04 -20.16
CA GLY A 62 10.90 -28.68 -18.94
C GLY A 62 11.75 -27.74 -18.07
N VAL A 63 11.65 -26.44 -18.31
CA VAL A 63 12.30 -25.42 -17.47
C VAL A 63 11.38 -25.13 -16.27
N PRO A 64 11.79 -25.42 -15.03
CA PRO A 64 11.04 -25.02 -13.85
C PRO A 64 10.90 -23.49 -13.76
N MET A 65 9.69 -23.00 -13.47
CA MET A 65 9.51 -21.59 -13.16
C MET A 65 10.14 -21.27 -11.81
N VAL A 66 11.20 -20.48 -11.83
CA VAL A 66 11.85 -19.94 -10.63
C VAL A 66 10.94 -18.86 -10.03
N THR A 67 10.09 -19.24 -9.09
CA THR A 67 9.18 -18.31 -8.39
C THR A 67 9.82 -17.70 -7.16
N THR A 68 10.91 -18.25 -6.65
CA THR A 68 11.69 -17.73 -5.53
C THR A 68 13.16 -17.63 -5.90
N THR A 69 13.86 -16.65 -5.33
CA THR A 69 15.31 -16.51 -5.44
C THR A 69 15.97 -16.67 -4.07
N ASP A 70 17.29 -16.75 -4.05
CA ASP A 70 18.08 -16.83 -2.82
C ASP A 70 17.70 -15.78 -1.79
N TYR A 71 17.84 -16.11 -0.51
CA TYR A 71 17.50 -15.25 0.61
C TYR A 71 18.54 -14.15 0.84
N VAL A 72 18.84 -13.40 -0.23
CA VAL A 72 19.76 -12.26 -0.31
C VAL A 72 19.08 -11.09 -1.02
N ASN A 73 19.77 -9.94 -1.09
CA ASN A 73 19.28 -8.74 -1.77
C ASN A 73 19.08 -9.01 -3.27
N THR A 74 18.00 -8.48 -3.85
CA THR A 74 17.76 -8.60 -5.30
C THR A 74 18.72 -7.76 -6.12
N ILE A 75 19.15 -6.61 -5.58
CA ILE A 75 20.13 -5.72 -6.22
C ILE A 75 21.49 -6.03 -5.59
N PRO A 76 22.45 -6.55 -6.36
CA PRO A 76 23.81 -6.79 -5.88
C PRO A 76 24.59 -5.47 -5.75
N VAL A 77 25.67 -5.50 -4.97
CA VAL A 77 26.44 -4.31 -4.56
C VAL A 77 27.00 -3.52 -5.74
N ASP A 78 27.45 -4.22 -6.79
CA ASP A 78 27.98 -3.64 -8.03
C ASP A 78 26.92 -2.89 -8.86
N GLN A 79 25.63 -3.12 -8.57
CA GLN A 79 24.48 -2.48 -9.22
C GLN A 79 23.76 -1.47 -8.31
N GLU A 80 24.25 -1.25 -7.08
CA GLU A 80 23.64 -0.31 -6.16
C GLU A 80 23.88 1.13 -6.60
N ALA A 81 22.77 1.87 -6.74
CA ALA A 81 22.86 3.29 -7.01
C ALA A 81 23.50 4.04 -5.82
N PRO A 82 24.41 5.00 -6.07
CA PRO A 82 24.95 5.85 -5.02
C PRO A 82 23.84 6.57 -4.26
N PHE A 83 23.94 6.57 -2.92
CA PHE A 83 22.99 7.27 -2.07
C PHE A 83 23.18 8.80 -2.19
N PRO A 84 22.14 9.56 -2.56
CA PRO A 84 22.29 10.96 -2.94
C PRO A 84 22.22 11.92 -1.74
N GLY A 85 21.84 11.44 -0.56
CA GLY A 85 21.59 12.26 0.62
C GLY A 85 22.77 12.35 1.60
N ASN A 86 22.65 13.25 2.57
CA ASN A 86 23.54 13.29 3.73
C ASN A 86 23.06 12.28 4.79
N GLU A 87 23.58 11.05 4.71
CA GLU A 87 23.17 9.94 5.59
C GLU A 87 23.32 10.28 7.09
N GLU A 88 24.27 11.13 7.48
CA GLU A 88 24.43 11.55 8.88
C GLU A 88 23.24 12.40 9.36
N TYR A 89 22.89 13.44 8.62
CA TYR A 89 21.74 14.30 8.96
C TYR A 89 20.44 13.51 8.95
N GLU A 90 20.25 12.65 7.94
CA GLU A 90 19.04 11.84 7.83
C GLU A 90 18.89 10.85 8.99
N ARG A 91 19.99 10.24 9.43
CA ARG A 91 19.98 9.36 10.61
C ARG A 91 19.75 10.16 11.90
N ARG A 92 20.24 11.40 11.97
CA ARG A 92 20.13 12.27 13.15
C ARG A 92 18.69 12.65 13.43
N TYR A 93 17.99 13.28 12.48
CA TYR A 93 16.59 13.64 12.72
C TYR A 93 15.66 12.43 12.75
N ARG A 94 16.00 11.31 12.08
CA ARG A 94 15.26 10.04 12.27
C ARG A 94 15.29 9.60 13.73
N ALA A 95 16.41 9.78 14.42
CA ALA A 95 16.48 9.50 15.85
C ALA A 95 15.50 10.40 16.64
N TYR A 96 15.42 11.69 16.32
CA TYR A 96 14.49 12.63 16.95
C TYR A 96 13.03 12.21 16.72
N MET A 97 12.68 11.81 15.50
CA MET A 97 11.33 11.32 15.19
C MET A 97 10.99 10.01 15.90
N ARG A 98 11.96 9.07 16.01
CA ARG A 98 11.76 7.82 16.77
C ARG A 98 11.53 8.12 18.26
N TRP A 99 12.27 9.06 18.84
CA TRP A 99 12.05 9.54 20.21
C TRP A 99 10.65 10.14 20.36
N ASN A 100 10.32 11.15 19.56
CA ASN A 100 9.05 11.87 19.65
C ASN A 100 7.83 10.96 19.43
N ALA A 101 7.90 10.02 18.49
CA ALA A 101 6.84 9.04 18.26
C ALA A 101 6.60 8.13 19.47
N ALA A 102 7.68 7.65 20.11
CA ALA A 102 7.58 6.82 21.30
C ALA A 102 7.07 7.61 22.52
N VAL A 103 7.62 8.81 22.74
CA VAL A 103 7.21 9.73 23.81
C VAL A 103 5.73 10.11 23.68
N MET A 104 5.25 10.38 22.47
CA MET A 104 3.84 10.73 22.24
C MET A 104 2.91 9.61 22.65
N VAL A 105 3.22 8.35 22.26
CA VAL A 105 2.44 7.19 22.68
C VAL A 105 2.54 6.97 24.19
N HIS A 106 3.73 7.15 24.77
CA HIS A 106 3.96 7.02 26.20
C HIS A 106 3.15 8.03 27.01
N ARG A 107 3.22 9.33 26.69
CA ARG A 107 2.46 10.43 27.33
C ARG A 107 0.95 10.21 27.28
N ALA A 108 0.47 9.57 26.21
CA ALA A 108 -0.93 9.21 26.05
C ALA A 108 -1.41 8.09 27.00
N GLN A 109 -0.49 7.43 27.73
CA GLN A 109 -0.81 6.39 28.73
C GLN A 109 -0.82 6.89 30.17
N ARG A 110 -0.70 8.21 30.39
CA ARG A 110 -0.77 8.84 31.71
C ARG A 110 -2.10 8.51 32.42
N PRO A 111 -2.14 8.58 33.77
CA PRO A 111 -3.35 8.32 34.54
C PRO A 111 -4.56 9.11 34.01
N ASN A 112 -5.74 8.49 34.04
CA ASN A 112 -7.02 9.03 33.57
C ASN A 112 -7.19 9.22 32.04
N ILE A 113 -6.17 8.95 31.22
CA ILE A 113 -6.25 9.04 29.75
C ILE A 113 -6.20 7.65 29.10
N GLY A 114 -5.06 6.95 29.15
CA GLY A 114 -4.94 5.55 28.75
C GLY A 114 -5.48 5.18 27.35
N VAL A 115 -5.25 6.03 26.33
CA VAL A 115 -5.90 5.89 24.99
C VAL A 115 -5.20 4.91 24.03
N GLY A 116 -4.17 4.22 24.50
CA GLY A 116 -3.37 3.30 23.69
C GLY A 116 -2.50 3.99 22.63
N GLY A 117 -1.97 3.21 21.70
CA GLY A 117 -1.00 3.65 20.68
C GLY A 117 -0.04 2.51 20.33
N HIS A 118 0.81 2.72 19.32
CA HIS A 118 1.79 1.72 18.86
C HIS A 118 3.16 2.38 18.71
N ILE A 119 4.18 1.85 19.38
CA ILE A 119 5.55 2.38 19.28
C ILE A 119 6.34 1.60 18.21
N SER A 120 6.14 0.29 18.20
CA SER A 120 7.02 -0.70 17.57
C SER A 120 6.96 -0.73 16.05
N THR A 121 5.78 -0.45 15.49
CA THR A 121 5.56 -0.47 14.04
C THR A 121 6.36 0.63 13.35
N TYR A 122 6.26 1.87 13.83
CA TYR A 122 7.06 2.96 13.27
C TYR A 122 8.55 2.77 13.55
N ALA A 123 8.94 2.33 14.76
CA ALA A 123 10.34 2.07 15.07
C ALA A 123 11.01 1.09 14.09
N GLY A 124 10.30 0.03 13.67
CA GLY A 124 10.78 -0.93 12.68
C GLY A 124 10.75 -0.44 11.23
N ALA A 125 9.91 0.53 10.90
CA ALA A 125 9.71 1.03 9.53
C ALA A 125 10.29 2.43 9.27
N ALA A 126 10.88 3.09 10.28
CA ALA A 126 11.32 4.48 10.20
C ALA A 126 12.21 4.73 8.99
N THR A 127 13.23 3.90 8.77
CA THR A 127 14.14 4.00 7.61
C THR A 127 13.40 3.97 6.27
N LEU A 128 12.39 3.10 6.13
CA LEU A 128 11.61 2.95 4.90
C LEU A 128 10.82 4.22 4.56
N TYR A 129 10.27 4.87 5.58
CA TYR A 129 9.58 6.14 5.40
C TYR A 129 10.55 7.29 5.16
N GLU A 130 11.64 7.35 5.90
CA GLU A 130 12.60 8.46 5.82
C GLU A 130 13.27 8.54 4.45
N VAL A 131 13.76 7.42 3.91
CA VAL A 131 14.28 7.38 2.53
C VAL A 131 13.22 7.84 1.54
N GLY A 132 11.97 7.42 1.72
CA GLY A 132 10.82 7.85 0.92
C GLY A 132 10.60 9.36 0.98
N PHE A 133 10.54 9.94 2.18
CA PHE A 133 10.34 11.38 2.36
C PHE A 133 11.50 12.24 1.86
N ASN A 134 12.74 11.74 1.90
CA ASN A 134 13.89 12.55 1.54
C ASN A 134 14.18 12.55 0.04
N HIS A 135 13.76 11.50 -0.66
CA HIS A 135 14.18 11.28 -2.05
C HIS A 135 13.07 10.94 -3.04
N PHE A 136 11.87 10.53 -2.59
CA PHE A 136 10.86 9.98 -3.50
C PHE A 136 9.50 10.67 -3.41
N PHE A 137 8.91 10.80 -2.22
CA PHE A 137 7.52 11.21 -2.07
C PHE A 137 7.32 12.67 -2.49
N ARG A 138 6.61 12.86 -3.59
CA ARG A 138 6.27 14.20 -4.10
C ARG A 138 5.09 14.79 -3.33
N GLY A 139 5.27 16.01 -2.82
CA GLY A 139 4.20 16.83 -2.26
C GLY A 139 3.30 17.43 -3.35
N LYS A 140 2.19 18.05 -2.92
CA LYS A 140 1.13 18.53 -3.82
C LYS A 140 1.58 19.66 -4.77
N ASP A 141 2.67 20.36 -4.45
CA ASP A 141 3.19 21.47 -5.26
C ASP A 141 4.30 21.04 -6.23
N HIS A 142 4.64 19.75 -6.30
CA HIS A 142 5.60 19.24 -7.26
C HIS A 142 5.06 19.42 -8.71
N PRO A 143 5.88 19.86 -9.69
CA PRO A 143 5.42 20.10 -11.07
C PRO A 143 4.77 18.88 -11.75
N GLY A 144 5.27 17.67 -11.46
CA GLY A 144 4.70 16.40 -11.92
C GLY A 144 3.49 15.90 -11.12
N GLY A 145 2.97 16.69 -10.18
CA GLY A 145 1.93 16.31 -9.24
C GLY A 145 2.47 15.55 -8.01
N GLY A 146 1.68 15.56 -6.93
CA GLY A 146 2.04 14.88 -5.68
C GLY A 146 1.72 13.39 -5.71
N ASP A 147 2.56 12.58 -5.08
CA ASP A 147 2.37 11.14 -4.95
C ASP A 147 1.21 10.79 -4.00
N GLN A 148 0.68 9.58 -4.11
CA GLN A 148 -0.34 9.07 -3.20
C GLN A 148 0.27 8.02 -2.29
N VAL A 149 0.47 8.37 -1.02
CA VAL A 149 1.13 7.50 -0.03
C VAL A 149 0.10 6.95 0.95
N PHE A 150 -0.16 5.64 0.86
CA PHE A 150 -0.99 4.88 1.78
C PHE A 150 -0.11 4.44 2.96
N PHE A 151 0.03 5.35 3.93
CA PHE A 151 0.78 5.08 5.16
C PHE A 151 0.16 3.95 5.97
N GLN A 152 0.97 3.04 6.52
CA GLN A 152 0.47 2.00 7.41
C GLN A 152 -0.18 2.64 8.64
N GLY A 153 -1.45 2.29 8.94
CA GLY A 153 -2.25 3.01 9.93
C GLY A 153 -1.57 3.12 11.29
N HIS A 154 -1.01 2.02 11.80
CA HIS A 154 -0.34 1.97 13.11
C HIS A 154 1.01 2.71 13.16
N ALA A 155 1.54 3.15 12.02
CA ALA A 155 2.75 3.99 11.95
C ALA A 155 2.43 5.50 12.03
N SER A 156 1.17 5.89 12.26
CA SER A 156 0.74 7.29 12.41
C SER A 156 1.59 8.11 13.40
N PRO A 157 2.09 7.56 14.54
CA PRO A 157 2.93 8.34 15.43
C PRO A 157 4.20 8.91 14.79
N GLY A 158 4.79 8.17 13.86
CA GLY A 158 5.96 8.64 13.13
C GLY A 158 5.66 9.81 12.20
N MET A 159 4.49 9.79 11.55
CA MET A 159 4.08 10.88 10.64
C MET A 159 3.77 12.16 11.42
N TYR A 160 3.20 12.03 12.62
CA TYR A 160 3.00 13.17 13.52
C TYR A 160 4.33 13.70 14.07
N ALA A 161 5.23 12.80 14.48
CA ALA A 161 6.57 13.19 14.92
C ALA A 161 7.32 13.93 13.82
N ARG A 162 7.26 13.47 12.56
CA ARG A 162 7.83 14.17 11.42
C ARG A 162 7.18 15.54 11.20
N ALA A 163 5.85 15.61 11.21
CA ALA A 163 5.13 16.86 11.04
C ALA A 163 5.45 17.89 12.14
N PHE A 164 5.73 17.44 13.37
CA PHE A 164 6.25 18.28 14.45
C PHE A 164 7.66 18.81 14.14
N MET A 165 8.57 17.97 13.64
CA MET A 165 9.91 18.42 13.21
C MET A 165 9.87 19.38 12.00
N GLU A 166 8.85 19.26 11.15
CA GLU A 166 8.59 20.18 10.02
C GLU A 166 7.89 21.48 10.47
N GLY A 167 7.54 21.63 11.76
CA GLY A 167 6.81 22.79 12.29
C GLY A 167 5.33 22.86 11.89
N ARG A 168 4.75 21.76 11.39
CA ARG A 168 3.32 21.67 11.00
C ARG A 168 2.40 21.30 12.15
N LEU A 169 2.95 20.68 13.20
CA LEU A 169 2.25 20.35 14.44
C LEU A 169 3.02 20.94 15.62
N SER A 170 2.29 21.36 16.64
CA SER A 170 2.82 21.81 17.92
C SER A 170 2.95 20.67 18.93
N GLU A 171 3.64 20.90 20.04
CA GLU A 171 3.65 19.98 21.18
C GLU A 171 2.25 19.75 21.76
N GLU A 172 1.40 20.79 21.79
CA GLU A 172 0.02 20.67 22.24
C GLU A 172 -0.80 19.72 21.36
N ASP A 173 -0.55 19.73 20.03
CA ASP A 173 -1.17 18.79 19.11
C ASP A 173 -0.75 17.34 19.42
N LEU A 174 0.56 17.11 19.65
CA LEU A 174 1.07 15.79 20.00
C LEU A 174 0.46 15.28 21.32
N ASP A 175 0.30 16.14 22.32
CA ASP A 175 -0.35 15.81 23.59
C ASP A 175 -1.85 15.50 23.46
N GLY A 176 -2.48 15.92 22.36
CA GLY A 176 -3.83 15.58 21.96
C GLY A 176 -3.97 14.29 21.15
N PHE A 177 -2.90 13.50 21.01
CA PHE A 177 -2.95 12.19 20.37
C PHE A 177 -4.08 11.31 20.95
N ARG A 178 -4.96 10.84 20.06
CA ARG A 178 -6.16 10.01 20.33
C ARG A 178 -7.19 10.65 21.26
N GLN A 179 -7.15 11.96 21.46
CA GLN A 179 -8.01 12.70 22.37
C GLN A 179 -8.91 13.69 21.62
N GLU A 180 -9.51 13.25 20.51
CA GLU A 180 -10.27 14.09 19.55
C GLU A 180 -11.42 14.88 20.17
N LYS A 181 -12.01 14.37 21.26
CA LYS A 181 -13.06 15.07 22.00
C LYS A 181 -12.51 15.94 23.14
N SER A 182 -11.57 15.44 23.92
CA SER A 182 -11.06 16.14 25.12
C SER A 182 -10.00 17.20 24.82
N LYS A 183 -9.42 17.18 23.61
CA LYS A 183 -8.41 18.13 23.11
C LYS A 183 -8.84 18.73 21.77
N GLU A 184 -10.13 18.99 21.60
CA GLU A 184 -10.66 19.62 20.39
C GLU A 184 -9.86 20.88 20.02
N GLY A 185 -9.51 21.02 18.73
CA GLY A 185 -8.61 22.08 18.24
C GLY A 185 -7.14 21.66 18.17
N HIS A 186 -6.68 20.80 19.09
CA HIS A 186 -5.29 20.31 19.19
C HIS A 186 -5.22 18.78 19.26
N ALA A 187 -6.13 18.07 18.60
CA ALA A 187 -6.20 16.62 18.66
C ALA A 187 -5.70 15.96 17.38
N LEU A 188 -5.02 14.82 17.56
CA LEU A 188 -4.55 13.98 16.47
C LEU A 188 -5.32 12.66 16.49
N SER A 189 -5.86 12.28 15.34
CA SER A 189 -6.55 11.01 15.19
C SER A 189 -5.62 9.84 15.43
N SER A 190 -6.18 8.72 15.89
CA SER A 190 -5.40 7.49 16.11
C SER A 190 -4.68 7.01 14.84
N TYR A 191 -5.34 7.13 13.68
CA TYR A 191 -4.91 6.59 12.40
C TYR A 191 -5.28 7.55 11.25
N PRO A 192 -4.91 7.23 10.00
CA PRO A 192 -5.27 8.04 8.84
C PRO A 192 -6.78 8.17 8.62
N HIS A 193 -7.38 9.22 9.18
CA HIS A 193 -8.81 9.49 9.09
C HIS A 193 -9.06 10.88 8.48
N PRO A 194 -9.19 10.98 7.14
CA PRO A 194 -9.42 12.24 6.45
C PRO A 194 -10.70 12.97 6.89
N ARG A 195 -11.70 12.24 7.41
CA ARG A 195 -12.93 12.86 7.96
C ARG A 195 -12.67 13.66 9.23
N LEU A 196 -11.72 13.19 10.04
CA LEU A 196 -11.37 13.73 11.36
C LEU A 196 -10.24 14.77 11.25
N MET A 197 -9.26 14.53 10.35
CA MET A 197 -8.19 15.47 10.04
C MET A 197 -8.17 15.85 8.54
N PRO A 198 -9.13 16.67 8.06
CA PRO A 198 -9.39 16.89 6.63
C PRO A 198 -8.32 17.67 5.87
N LYS A 199 -7.32 18.21 6.59
CA LYS A 199 -6.17 18.93 6.05
C LYS A 199 -4.86 18.12 6.11
N PHE A 200 -4.87 16.96 6.75
CA PHE A 200 -3.66 16.17 7.00
C PHE A 200 -3.73 14.83 6.28
N TRP A 201 -4.62 13.93 6.71
CA TRP A 201 -4.70 12.56 6.17
C TRP A 201 -5.44 12.46 4.86
N GLU A 202 -4.98 11.58 3.97
CA GLU A 202 -5.57 11.36 2.63
C GLU A 202 -6.27 10.01 2.47
N PHE A 203 -5.63 8.92 2.92
CA PHE A 203 -6.06 7.55 2.66
C PHE A 203 -6.24 6.76 3.97
N PRO A 204 -7.44 6.23 4.27
CA PRO A 204 -7.65 5.33 5.41
C PRO A 204 -7.07 3.93 5.16
N THR A 205 -6.23 3.45 6.07
CA THR A 205 -5.45 2.20 5.89
C THR A 205 -5.46 1.27 7.11
N VAL A 206 -6.04 1.67 8.24
CA VAL A 206 -5.94 0.87 9.47
C VAL A 206 -6.81 -0.39 9.47
N SER A 207 -7.87 -0.41 8.67
CA SER A 207 -8.53 -1.66 8.31
C SER A 207 -7.65 -2.35 7.27
N MET A 208 -6.84 -3.29 7.74
CA MET A 208 -5.85 -4.02 6.93
C MET A 208 -6.53 -4.68 5.72
N GLY A 209 -5.81 -4.77 4.61
CA GLY A 209 -6.34 -5.30 3.33
C GLY A 209 -7.05 -4.27 2.45
N ILE A 210 -7.72 -3.27 3.03
CA ILE A 210 -8.37 -2.20 2.25
C ILE A 210 -7.33 -1.27 1.59
N GLY A 211 -6.24 -0.97 2.30
CA GLY A 211 -5.13 -0.16 1.80
C GLY A 211 -4.55 -0.64 0.46
N PRO A 212 -4.03 -1.89 0.36
CA PRO A 212 -3.45 -2.42 -0.87
C PRO A 212 -4.45 -2.47 -2.04
N MET A 213 -5.68 -2.93 -1.80
CA MET A 213 -6.75 -2.90 -2.80
C MET A 213 -7.00 -1.49 -3.34
N ASN A 214 -7.16 -0.51 -2.45
CA ASN A 214 -7.40 0.88 -2.85
C ASN A 214 -6.20 1.49 -3.57
N ALA A 215 -4.97 1.12 -3.20
CA ALA A 215 -3.77 1.59 -3.88
C ALA A 215 -3.70 1.10 -5.34
N ILE A 216 -4.08 -0.16 -5.62
CA ILE A 216 -4.17 -0.69 -6.98
C ILE A 216 -5.14 0.15 -7.83
N TYR A 217 -6.35 0.38 -7.33
CA TYR A 217 -7.33 1.18 -8.06
C TYR A 217 -7.02 2.68 -8.08
N GLN A 218 -6.26 3.21 -7.13
CA GLN A 218 -5.73 4.57 -7.20
C GLN A 218 -4.69 4.70 -8.33
N ALA A 219 -3.82 3.71 -8.49
CA ALA A 219 -2.85 3.67 -9.59
C ALA A 219 -3.53 3.53 -10.96
N GLN A 220 -4.55 2.65 -11.07
CA GLN A 220 -5.41 2.59 -12.26
C GLN A 220 -6.10 3.93 -12.51
N SER A 221 -6.65 4.56 -11.48
CA SER A 221 -7.35 5.85 -11.60
C SER A 221 -6.44 6.93 -12.17
N ASN A 222 -5.16 6.98 -11.77
CA ASN A 222 -4.18 7.88 -12.38
C ASN A 222 -4.06 7.59 -13.89
N ARG A 223 -3.86 6.33 -14.28
CA ARG A 223 -3.80 5.94 -15.71
C ARG A 223 -5.08 6.30 -16.47
N TYR A 224 -6.24 6.08 -15.86
CA TYR A 224 -7.54 6.45 -16.41
C TYR A 224 -7.65 7.97 -16.65
N LEU A 225 -7.25 8.79 -15.68
CA LEU A 225 -7.27 10.26 -15.80
C LEU A 225 -6.35 10.76 -16.91
N HIS A 226 -5.13 10.22 -16.98
CA HIS A 226 -4.14 10.54 -18.03
C HIS A 226 -4.64 10.11 -19.42
N ASN A 227 -5.05 8.85 -19.58
CA ASN A 227 -5.51 8.30 -20.86
C ASN A 227 -6.79 8.97 -21.39
N ARG A 228 -7.65 9.46 -20.49
CA ARG A 228 -8.84 10.24 -20.83
C ARG A 228 -8.55 11.72 -21.12
N GLY A 229 -7.29 12.16 -21.00
CA GLY A 229 -6.87 13.54 -21.20
C GLY A 229 -7.47 14.51 -20.18
N LEU A 230 -7.80 14.01 -18.98
CA LEU A 230 -8.50 14.80 -17.98
C LEU A 230 -7.57 15.46 -16.98
N LYS A 231 -6.43 14.83 -16.72
CA LYS A 231 -5.32 15.37 -15.93
C LYS A 231 -4.06 14.59 -16.31
N ASP A 232 -2.94 15.30 -16.46
CA ASP A 232 -1.67 14.60 -16.58
C ASP A 232 -1.20 14.08 -15.22
N THR A 233 -1.09 12.77 -15.11
CA THR A 233 -0.65 12.06 -13.91
C THR A 233 0.52 11.12 -14.23
N SER A 234 1.22 11.31 -15.35
CA SER A 234 2.28 10.40 -15.83
C SER A 234 3.39 10.20 -14.80
N ASP A 235 3.67 11.25 -14.04
CA ASP A 235 4.78 11.36 -13.10
C ASP A 235 4.38 10.99 -11.67
N GLN A 236 3.09 10.84 -11.38
CA GLN A 236 2.60 10.56 -10.03
C GLN A 236 2.74 9.07 -9.70
N GLN A 237 3.33 8.77 -8.54
CA GLN A 237 3.48 7.43 -8.02
C GLN A 237 2.46 7.14 -6.90
N VAL A 238 2.04 5.89 -6.80
CA VAL A 238 1.24 5.36 -5.69
C VAL A 238 2.12 4.45 -4.86
N TRP A 239 2.20 4.73 -3.56
CA TRP A 239 2.99 3.98 -2.59
C TRP A 239 2.08 3.36 -1.55
N ALA A 240 2.11 2.03 -1.40
CA ALA A 240 1.37 1.32 -0.36
C ALA A 240 2.33 0.73 0.67
N PHE A 241 2.28 1.23 1.91
CA PHE A 241 3.07 0.71 3.02
C PHE A 241 2.25 -0.32 3.80
N LEU A 242 2.71 -1.57 3.76
CA LEU A 242 1.96 -2.73 4.21
C LEU A 242 2.74 -3.54 5.26
N GLY A 243 2.03 -4.25 6.12
CA GLY A 243 2.63 -5.27 6.98
C GLY A 243 2.69 -6.62 6.29
N ASP A 244 3.71 -7.44 6.54
CA ASP A 244 3.74 -8.84 6.12
C ASP A 244 2.56 -9.65 6.70
N GLY A 245 2.18 -9.40 7.95
CA GLY A 245 0.97 -9.99 8.56
C GLY A 245 -0.34 -9.51 7.93
N GLU A 246 -0.41 -8.26 7.44
CA GLU A 246 -1.57 -7.73 6.72
C GLU A 246 -1.78 -8.44 5.37
N MET A 247 -0.73 -9.06 4.83
CA MET A 247 -0.84 -9.84 3.60
C MET A 247 -1.62 -11.15 3.79
N ASP A 248 -2.01 -11.54 5.01
CA ASP A 248 -2.93 -12.67 5.22
C ASP A 248 -4.40 -12.29 4.87
N GLU A 249 -4.74 -11.00 4.79
CA GLU A 249 -6.07 -10.56 4.36
C GLU A 249 -6.30 -10.87 2.87
N PRO A 250 -7.46 -11.45 2.48
CA PRO A 250 -7.76 -11.76 1.08
C PRO A 250 -7.63 -10.54 0.15
N GLU A 251 -8.05 -9.37 0.60
CA GLU A 251 -8.03 -8.12 -0.16
C GLU A 251 -6.59 -7.63 -0.44
N SER A 252 -5.62 -8.01 0.40
CA SER A 252 -4.21 -7.66 0.21
C SER A 252 -3.58 -8.35 -1.00
N ARG A 253 -4.08 -9.54 -1.37
CA ARG A 253 -3.50 -10.41 -2.40
C ARG A 253 -4.42 -10.66 -3.59
N GLY A 254 -5.73 -10.57 -3.41
CA GLY A 254 -6.73 -11.02 -4.39
C GLY A 254 -6.81 -10.21 -5.70
N LEU A 255 -6.10 -9.09 -5.78
CA LEU A 255 -6.18 -8.13 -6.90
C LEU A 255 -4.83 -7.88 -7.59
N LEU A 256 -3.77 -8.58 -7.20
CA LEU A 256 -2.42 -8.33 -7.74
C LEU A 256 -2.35 -8.52 -9.26
N GLN A 257 -3.07 -9.51 -9.79
CA GLN A 257 -3.15 -9.79 -11.22
C GLN A 257 -3.71 -8.61 -12.03
N LEU A 258 -4.62 -7.81 -11.44
CA LEU A 258 -5.16 -6.62 -12.11
C LEU A 258 -4.06 -5.60 -12.37
N ALA A 259 -3.23 -5.32 -11.36
CA ALA A 259 -2.15 -4.36 -11.47
C ALA A 259 -1.12 -4.75 -12.54
N ALA A 260 -0.80 -6.04 -12.63
CA ALA A 260 0.09 -6.55 -13.67
C ALA A 260 -0.58 -6.53 -15.06
N ASN A 261 -1.84 -6.95 -15.17
CA ASN A 261 -2.57 -6.97 -16.44
C ASN A 261 -2.73 -5.57 -17.05
N GLU A 262 -2.84 -4.54 -16.22
CA GLU A 262 -2.94 -3.14 -16.64
C GLU A 262 -1.58 -2.40 -16.68
N ASN A 263 -0.47 -3.12 -16.47
CA ASN A 263 0.89 -2.56 -16.50
C ASN A 263 1.06 -1.34 -15.57
N LEU A 264 0.56 -1.43 -14.33
CA LEU A 264 0.58 -0.31 -13.37
C LEU A 264 1.98 -0.05 -12.79
N ASP A 265 2.93 0.38 -13.62
CA ASP A 265 4.29 0.78 -13.24
C ASP A 265 4.38 2.14 -12.52
N ASN A 266 3.24 2.71 -12.15
CA ASN A 266 3.10 3.80 -11.19
C ASN A 266 2.70 3.32 -9.78
N LEU A 267 2.73 2.01 -9.52
CA LEU A 267 2.37 1.40 -8.25
C LEU A 267 3.58 0.71 -7.61
N ASN A 268 3.86 1.10 -6.36
CA ASN A 268 4.91 0.54 -5.53
C ASN A 268 4.30 0.04 -4.21
N PHE A 269 4.36 -1.27 -3.99
CA PHE A 269 4.09 -1.85 -2.68
C PHE A 269 5.39 -1.93 -1.89
N VAL A 270 5.37 -1.48 -0.63
CA VAL A 270 6.48 -1.62 0.32
C VAL A 270 5.98 -2.45 1.49
N ILE A 271 6.33 -3.74 1.48
CA ILE A 271 5.92 -4.67 2.53
C ILE A 271 7.03 -4.71 3.57
N ASN A 272 6.69 -4.29 4.78
CA ASN A 272 7.55 -4.34 5.95
C ASN A 272 7.58 -5.78 6.52
N CYS A 273 8.54 -6.57 6.06
CA CYS A 273 8.77 -7.96 6.48
C CYS A 273 9.56 -8.02 7.79
N ASN A 274 8.91 -7.67 8.89
CA ASN A 274 9.49 -7.80 10.23
C ASN A 274 9.32 -9.23 10.82
N LEU A 275 8.66 -10.11 10.06
CA LEU A 275 8.38 -11.51 10.30
C LEU A 275 7.36 -11.76 11.43
N GLN A 276 6.71 -10.71 11.97
CA GLN A 276 5.70 -10.82 13.03
C GLN A 276 4.37 -10.19 12.66
N ARG A 277 3.32 -10.81 13.17
CA ARG A 277 2.02 -10.19 13.40
C ARG A 277 1.88 -9.82 14.88
N LEU A 278 0.64 -9.64 15.34
CA LEU A 278 0.32 -9.17 16.69
C LEU A 278 0.81 -10.15 17.76
N ASP A 279 0.47 -11.42 17.61
CA ASP A 279 0.64 -12.45 18.65
C ASP A 279 1.78 -13.44 18.37
N GLY A 280 2.64 -13.18 17.39
CA GLY A 280 3.74 -14.07 17.03
C GLY A 280 4.20 -13.93 15.57
N PRO A 281 5.03 -14.86 15.07
CA PRO A 281 5.51 -14.84 13.70
C PRO A 281 4.39 -15.07 12.69
N VAL A 282 4.53 -14.53 11.48
CA VAL A 282 3.56 -14.75 10.38
C VAL A 282 3.65 -16.19 9.86
N ARG A 283 4.88 -16.68 9.63
CA ARG A 283 5.20 -18.05 9.18
C ARG A 283 6.39 -18.62 9.96
N GLY A 284 6.22 -18.92 11.25
CA GLY A 284 7.33 -19.37 12.11
C GLY A 284 8.15 -20.56 11.56
N ASN A 285 7.48 -21.57 11.00
CA ASN A 285 8.12 -22.76 10.41
C ASN A 285 8.45 -22.60 8.90
N GLY A 286 8.25 -21.40 8.35
CA GLY A 286 8.42 -21.12 6.93
C GLY A 286 9.17 -19.80 6.71
N LYS A 287 8.96 -19.19 5.54
CA LYS A 287 9.60 -17.92 5.14
C LYS A 287 8.61 -17.03 4.44
N ILE A 288 8.00 -16.08 5.15
CA ILE A 288 6.95 -15.21 4.60
C ILE A 288 7.46 -14.40 3.40
N MET A 289 8.71 -13.95 3.42
CA MET A 289 9.28 -13.20 2.30
C MET A 289 9.39 -14.04 1.01
N GLN A 290 9.69 -15.34 1.10
CA GLN A 290 9.72 -16.21 -0.08
C GLN A 290 8.31 -16.58 -0.55
N GLU A 291 7.37 -16.80 0.38
CA GLU A 291 5.95 -16.97 0.05
C GLU A 291 5.42 -15.76 -0.75
N LEU A 292 5.71 -14.55 -0.26
CA LEU A 292 5.32 -13.31 -0.93
C LEU A 292 6.06 -13.14 -2.27
N GLU A 293 7.36 -13.44 -2.35
CA GLU A 293 8.08 -13.39 -3.62
C GLU A 293 7.41 -14.26 -4.68
N ALA A 294 7.13 -15.53 -4.35
CA ALA A 294 6.49 -16.46 -5.26
C ALA A 294 5.10 -15.98 -5.70
N PHE A 295 4.31 -15.48 -4.75
CA PHE A 295 2.96 -15.02 -5.02
C PHE A 295 2.95 -13.78 -5.94
N PHE A 296 3.79 -12.79 -5.66
CA PHE A 296 3.87 -11.57 -6.46
C PHE A 296 4.48 -11.83 -7.85
N ARG A 297 5.54 -12.64 -7.95
CA ARG A 297 6.08 -13.05 -9.26
C ARG A 297 5.04 -13.81 -10.08
N GLY A 298 4.31 -14.73 -9.46
CA GLY A 298 3.21 -15.47 -10.09
C GLY A 298 2.07 -14.55 -10.57
N ALA A 299 1.81 -13.46 -9.86
CA ALA A 299 0.86 -12.42 -10.26
C ALA A 299 1.41 -11.46 -11.33
N GLY A 300 2.67 -11.60 -11.77
CA GLY A 300 3.28 -10.80 -12.82
C GLY A 300 3.98 -9.51 -12.37
N TRP A 301 4.26 -9.35 -11.08
CA TRP A 301 4.92 -8.17 -10.52
C TRP A 301 6.45 -8.20 -10.67
N ASN A 302 7.07 -7.02 -10.67
CA ASN A 302 8.48 -6.89 -10.36
C ASN A 302 8.67 -7.03 -8.84
N VAL A 303 9.62 -7.86 -8.40
CA VAL A 303 9.88 -8.12 -6.98
C VAL A 303 11.31 -7.76 -6.64
N ILE A 304 11.47 -6.86 -5.67
CA ILE A 304 12.77 -6.44 -5.13
C ILE A 304 12.83 -6.81 -3.65
N LYS A 305 13.76 -7.69 -3.27
CA LYS A 305 14.02 -8.04 -1.87
C LYS A 305 15.16 -7.19 -1.31
N VAL A 306 14.92 -6.63 -0.12
CA VAL A 306 15.89 -5.89 0.68
C VAL A 306 16.08 -6.66 1.99
N VAL A 307 16.99 -7.63 1.98
CA VAL A 307 17.15 -8.67 3.01
C VAL A 307 18.25 -8.30 4.01
N TRP A 308 19.42 -7.89 3.53
CA TRP A 308 20.64 -7.70 4.32
C TRP A 308 21.20 -6.29 4.18
N GLY A 309 21.69 -5.72 5.29
CA GLY A 309 22.39 -4.43 5.31
C GLY A 309 23.79 -4.55 4.71
N ARG A 310 24.44 -3.42 4.45
CA ARG A 310 25.79 -3.39 3.82
C ARG A 310 26.86 -4.13 4.62
N GLU A 311 26.65 -4.33 5.92
CA GLU A 311 27.58 -5.08 6.76
C GLU A 311 27.71 -6.56 6.37
N TRP A 312 26.78 -7.08 5.57
CA TRP A 312 26.83 -8.45 5.03
C TRP A 312 27.56 -8.54 3.69
N ASP A 313 27.82 -7.42 3.01
CA ASP A 313 28.34 -7.42 1.64
C ASP A 313 29.71 -8.12 1.55
N ASP A 314 30.61 -7.82 2.50
CA ASP A 314 31.94 -8.43 2.55
C ASP A 314 31.87 -9.93 2.87
N LEU A 315 30.92 -10.37 3.69
CA LEU A 315 30.73 -11.79 4.01
C LEU A 315 30.18 -12.56 2.81
N LEU A 316 29.22 -11.98 2.09
CA LEU A 316 28.67 -12.57 0.87
C LEU A 316 29.70 -12.60 -0.27
N ALA A 317 30.59 -11.60 -0.36
CA ALA A 317 31.67 -11.61 -1.34
C ALA A 317 32.74 -12.68 -1.03
N LYS A 318 32.96 -13.01 0.24
CA LYS A 318 33.88 -14.08 0.68
C LYS A 318 33.29 -15.49 0.55
N ASP A 319 31.96 -15.61 0.46
CA ASP A 319 31.21 -16.88 0.36
C ASP A 319 31.33 -17.51 -1.03
N THR A 320 32.54 -17.92 -1.41
CA THR A 320 32.83 -18.51 -2.74
C THR A 320 32.23 -19.90 -2.97
N ASP A 321 31.85 -20.61 -1.90
CA ASP A 321 31.24 -21.95 -1.96
C ASP A 321 29.71 -21.95 -1.76
N GLY A 322 29.12 -20.78 -1.49
CA GLY A 322 27.68 -20.59 -1.29
C GLY A 322 27.14 -21.11 0.04
N SER A 323 27.98 -21.50 0.99
CA SER A 323 27.57 -22.04 2.28
C SER A 323 26.81 -21.01 3.13
N LEU A 324 27.17 -19.73 3.08
CA LEU A 324 26.43 -18.67 3.78
C LEU A 324 25.03 -18.49 3.19
N VAL A 325 24.93 -18.42 1.86
CA VAL A 325 23.62 -18.32 1.18
C VAL A 325 22.75 -19.55 1.47
N LYS A 326 23.34 -20.74 1.53
CA LYS A 326 22.64 -21.99 1.89
C LYS A 326 22.00 -21.88 3.28
N ILE A 327 22.76 -21.54 4.33
CA ILE A 327 22.19 -21.41 5.67
C ILE A 327 21.16 -20.26 5.76
N MET A 328 21.32 -19.21 4.96
CA MET A 328 20.34 -18.11 4.87
C MET A 328 19.01 -18.59 4.30
N ASN A 329 19.05 -19.46 3.29
CA ASN A 329 17.90 -20.08 2.66
C ASN A 329 17.19 -21.06 3.61
N GLU A 330 17.93 -21.96 4.25
CA GLU A 330 17.37 -23.03 5.08
C GLU A 330 16.82 -22.53 6.43
N THR A 331 17.33 -21.40 6.94
CA THR A 331 16.89 -20.85 8.22
C THR A 331 15.45 -20.34 8.16
N PRO A 332 14.51 -20.88 8.97
CA PRO A 332 13.12 -20.43 9.00
C PRO A 332 12.96 -19.08 9.69
N ASP A 333 11.82 -18.41 9.49
CA ASP A 333 11.54 -17.12 10.11
C ASP A 333 11.57 -17.20 11.64
N GLY A 334 11.12 -18.31 12.24
CA GLY A 334 11.16 -18.53 13.69
C GLY A 334 12.57 -18.40 14.25
N ASP A 335 13.55 -19.05 13.61
CA ASP A 335 14.97 -18.97 13.98
C ASP A 335 15.48 -17.53 13.86
N TYR A 336 15.17 -16.83 12.76
CA TYR A 336 15.57 -15.43 12.59
C TYR A 336 15.02 -14.50 13.68
N GLN A 337 13.86 -14.82 14.26
CA GLN A 337 13.31 -14.07 15.38
C GLN A 337 14.04 -14.38 16.68
N THR A 338 14.36 -15.66 16.93
CA THR A 338 15.20 -16.08 18.06
C THR A 338 16.55 -15.40 18.00
N TYR A 339 17.25 -15.44 16.86
CA TYR A 339 18.55 -14.79 16.69
C TYR A 339 18.54 -13.31 17.03
N LYS A 340 17.42 -12.61 16.79
CA LYS A 340 17.32 -11.18 17.08
C LYS A 340 16.93 -10.88 18.53
N ALA A 341 16.53 -11.88 19.31
CA ALA A 341 16.19 -11.77 20.72
C ALA A 341 17.32 -12.23 21.68
N GLU A 342 18.43 -12.72 21.12
CA GLU A 342 19.59 -13.28 21.84
C GLU A 342 20.82 -12.35 21.74
N SER A 343 22.03 -12.89 21.51
CA SER A 343 23.31 -12.17 21.48
C SER A 343 24.15 -12.50 20.24
N GLY A 344 25.22 -11.74 20.01
CA GLY A 344 26.18 -12.01 18.92
C GLY A 344 26.84 -13.39 19.01
N GLY A 345 27.23 -13.82 20.22
CA GLY A 345 27.78 -15.16 20.45
C GLY A 345 26.75 -16.27 20.16
N PHE A 346 25.47 -16.04 20.48
CA PHE A 346 24.40 -16.97 20.11
C PHE A 346 24.25 -17.06 18.58
N VAL A 347 24.31 -15.93 17.87
CA VAL A 347 24.26 -15.91 16.39
C VAL A 347 25.47 -16.64 15.79
N ARG A 348 26.67 -16.43 16.34
CA ARG A 348 27.87 -17.17 15.94
C ARG A 348 27.66 -18.67 16.04
N GLU A 349 27.17 -19.17 17.16
CA GLU A 349 27.04 -20.61 17.40
C GLU A 349 25.84 -21.23 16.67
N HIS A 350 24.70 -20.53 16.60
CA HIS A 350 23.45 -21.13 16.14
C HIS A 350 23.02 -20.74 14.72
N PHE A 351 23.64 -19.72 14.11
CA PHE A 351 23.46 -19.39 12.71
C PHE A 351 24.70 -19.76 11.90
N PHE A 352 25.85 -19.12 12.18
CA PHE A 352 27.11 -19.42 11.50
C PHE A 352 27.68 -20.79 11.90
N GLY A 353 27.41 -21.27 13.11
CA GLY A 353 27.82 -22.62 13.54
C GLY A 353 27.01 -23.77 12.92
N LYS A 354 26.01 -23.49 12.07
CA LYS A 354 25.28 -24.53 11.32
C LYS A 354 26.16 -25.22 10.27
N ASP A 355 27.21 -24.55 9.79
CA ASP A 355 28.19 -25.09 8.85
C ASP A 355 29.59 -24.60 9.24
N PRO A 356 30.60 -25.50 9.40
CA PRO A 356 31.96 -25.11 9.77
C PRO A 356 32.54 -23.98 8.92
N ARG A 357 32.25 -23.97 7.61
CA ARG A 357 32.74 -22.96 6.66
C ARG A 357 32.15 -21.58 6.95
N THR A 358 30.87 -21.53 7.32
CA THR A 358 30.23 -20.27 7.69
C THR A 358 30.64 -19.78 9.08
N LYS A 359 31.01 -20.69 9.99
CA LYS A 359 31.63 -20.34 11.29
C LYS A 359 33.01 -19.71 11.08
N ASP A 360 33.80 -20.26 10.15
CA ASP A 360 35.11 -19.73 9.79
C ASP A 360 35.03 -18.35 9.11
N LEU A 361 33.99 -18.10 8.29
CA LEU A 361 33.76 -16.77 7.67
C LEU A 361 33.67 -15.62 8.68
N VAL A 362 33.27 -15.91 9.92
CA VAL A 362 33.12 -14.91 11.00
C VAL A 362 34.11 -15.09 12.13
N ALA A 363 35.14 -15.94 11.97
CA ALA A 363 36.12 -16.22 13.02
C ALA A 363 36.82 -14.96 13.55
N ASP A 364 37.14 -14.02 12.66
CA ASP A 364 37.83 -12.77 12.99
C ASP A 364 36.88 -11.66 13.48
N LEU A 365 35.56 -11.84 13.39
CA LEU A 365 34.60 -10.88 13.89
C LEU A 365 34.42 -11.06 15.40
N THR A 366 34.27 -9.99 16.15
CA THR A 366 33.80 -10.06 17.54
C THR A 366 32.29 -10.33 17.59
N ASP A 367 31.80 -10.81 18.73
CA ASP A 367 30.35 -11.01 18.91
C ASP A 367 29.56 -9.71 18.75
N ASP A 368 30.14 -8.57 19.14
CA ASP A 368 29.52 -7.26 18.91
C ASP A 368 29.47 -6.88 17.42
N GLN A 369 30.48 -7.25 16.63
CA GLN A 369 30.46 -7.06 15.18
C GLN A 369 29.39 -7.94 14.52
N ILE A 370 29.28 -9.20 14.94
CA ILE A 370 28.20 -10.11 14.48
C ILE A 370 26.82 -9.57 14.86
N TRP A 371 26.66 -9.08 16.09
CA TRP A 371 25.38 -8.51 16.55
C TRP A 371 24.96 -7.26 15.75
N ASN A 372 25.94 -6.50 15.24
CA ASN A 372 25.73 -5.31 14.43
C ASN A 372 25.43 -5.58 12.95
N LEU A 373 25.39 -6.85 12.51
CA LEU A 373 24.95 -7.23 11.18
C LEU A 373 23.46 -6.92 10.99
N LYS A 374 23.13 -5.93 10.15
CA LYS A 374 21.76 -5.40 10.04
C LYS A 374 20.91 -6.14 9.01
N ARG A 375 19.59 -6.13 9.22
CA ARG A 375 18.61 -6.45 8.17
C ARG A 375 18.51 -5.27 7.19
N GLY A 376 18.33 -5.56 5.91
CA GLY A 376 18.46 -4.57 4.83
C GLY A 376 17.48 -3.40 4.90
N GLY A 377 16.27 -3.61 5.43
CA GLY A 377 15.29 -2.54 5.61
C GLY A 377 15.70 -1.45 6.63
N HIS A 378 16.84 -1.64 7.32
CA HIS A 378 17.45 -0.64 8.21
C HIS A 378 18.65 0.09 7.60
N ASP A 379 19.02 -0.24 6.36
CA ASP A 379 20.12 0.39 5.62
C ASP A 379 19.58 1.37 4.57
N TYR A 380 19.97 2.64 4.68
CA TYR A 380 19.54 3.70 3.77
C TYR A 380 19.94 3.43 2.32
N ARG A 381 21.13 2.88 2.07
CA ARG A 381 21.63 2.61 0.72
C ARG A 381 20.81 1.51 0.04
N LYS A 382 20.58 0.41 0.76
CA LYS A 382 19.80 -0.73 0.25
C LYS A 382 18.34 -0.34 -0.03
N VAL A 383 17.72 0.43 0.87
CA VAL A 383 16.35 0.93 0.69
C VAL A 383 16.27 1.93 -0.47
N TYR A 384 17.22 2.86 -0.57
CA TYR A 384 17.26 3.83 -1.66
C TYR A 384 17.43 3.14 -3.03
N ALA A 385 18.35 2.19 -3.14
CA ALA A 385 18.56 1.41 -4.35
C ALA A 385 17.27 0.69 -4.79
N ALA A 386 16.55 0.09 -3.84
CA ALA A 386 15.27 -0.56 -4.12
C ALA A 386 14.18 0.42 -4.59
N TYR A 387 14.05 1.58 -3.95
CA TYR A 387 13.04 2.59 -4.35
C TYR A 387 13.36 3.21 -5.71
N LYS A 388 14.65 3.46 -5.98
CA LYS A 388 15.10 3.94 -7.28
C LYS A 388 14.80 2.92 -8.37
N ALA A 389 15.23 1.67 -8.19
CA ALA A 389 14.94 0.59 -9.14
C ALA A 389 13.43 0.40 -9.36
N ALA A 390 12.61 0.49 -8.31
CA ALA A 390 11.16 0.37 -8.41
C ALA A 390 10.51 1.48 -9.26
N THR A 391 10.94 2.72 -9.07
CA THR A 391 10.39 3.89 -9.79
C THR A 391 10.90 4.00 -11.23
N GLU A 392 12.08 3.47 -11.51
CA GLU A 392 12.66 3.38 -12.86
C GLU A 392 12.11 2.20 -13.66
N PHE A 393 11.67 1.11 -13.01
CA PHE A 393 11.07 -0.04 -13.67
C PHE A 393 9.76 0.33 -14.40
N LYS A 394 9.58 -0.16 -15.63
CA LYS A 394 8.42 0.13 -16.49
C LYS A 394 7.67 -1.12 -16.90
N GLY A 395 6.38 -0.96 -17.20
CA GLY A 395 5.49 -1.99 -17.73
C GLY A 395 4.91 -2.96 -16.71
N LYS A 396 5.31 -2.94 -15.44
CA LYS A 396 4.73 -3.74 -14.35
C LYS A 396 4.75 -2.97 -13.03
N PRO A 397 3.81 -3.23 -12.10
CA PRO A 397 3.92 -2.77 -10.73
C PRO A 397 5.11 -3.42 -10.02
N THR A 398 5.65 -2.74 -9.01
CA THR A 398 6.77 -3.24 -8.21
C THR A 398 6.34 -3.48 -6.76
N VAL A 399 6.78 -4.60 -6.19
CA VAL A 399 6.76 -4.84 -4.74
C VAL A 399 8.19 -4.87 -4.19
N ILE A 400 8.39 -4.19 -3.08
CA ILE A 400 9.61 -4.17 -2.30
C ILE A 400 9.34 -4.95 -1.02
N LEU A 401 10.05 -6.06 -0.84
CA LEU A 401 9.99 -6.89 0.37
C LEU A 401 11.17 -6.49 1.26
N ALA A 402 10.91 -5.64 2.26
CA ALA A 402 11.94 -5.09 3.12
C ALA A 402 12.02 -5.85 4.44
N LYS A 403 13.11 -6.58 4.66
CA LYS A 403 13.36 -7.29 5.92
C LYS A 403 13.75 -6.29 7.01
N THR A 404 12.94 -6.17 8.05
CA THR A 404 13.19 -5.24 9.18
C THR A 404 13.13 -5.97 10.51
N VAL A 405 13.23 -5.23 11.62
CA VAL A 405 13.07 -5.75 12.99
C VAL A 405 11.92 -4.98 13.63
N LYS A 406 10.93 -5.69 14.17
CA LYS A 406 9.82 -5.06 14.89
C LYS A 406 10.34 -4.45 16.20
N GLY A 407 10.00 -3.19 16.45
CA GLY A 407 10.51 -2.47 17.62
C GLY A 407 12.03 -2.23 17.58
N TYR A 408 12.63 -2.15 16.39
CA TYR A 408 14.05 -1.91 16.20
C TYR A 408 14.57 -0.78 17.08
N GLY A 409 15.66 -1.02 17.82
CA GLY A 409 16.37 -0.07 18.67
C GLY A 409 15.55 0.54 19.81
N LEU A 410 14.46 -0.10 20.24
CA LEU A 410 13.71 0.28 21.45
C LEU A 410 14.28 -0.35 22.72
N GLY A 411 15.33 -1.17 22.60
CA GLY A 411 15.95 -1.89 23.71
C GLY A 411 15.46 -3.33 23.86
N PRO A 412 16.11 -4.13 24.73
CA PRO A 412 15.93 -5.58 24.82
C PRO A 412 14.53 -6.02 25.29
N HIS A 413 13.81 -5.13 26.00
CA HIS A 413 12.43 -5.38 26.44
C HIS A 413 11.42 -5.29 25.28
N PHE A 414 11.78 -4.62 24.18
CA PHE A 414 10.88 -4.35 23.05
C PHE A 414 11.34 -5.04 21.76
N GLU A 415 12.60 -4.90 21.39
CA GLU A 415 13.08 -5.30 20.07
C GLU A 415 12.92 -6.81 19.83
N GLY A 416 12.23 -7.18 18.75
CA GLY A 416 12.03 -8.57 18.36
C GLY A 416 11.08 -9.41 19.24
N ARG A 417 10.50 -8.86 20.32
CA ARG A 417 9.58 -9.61 21.21
C ARG A 417 8.15 -9.64 20.67
N ASN A 418 7.42 -10.72 20.94
CA ASN A 418 6.01 -10.86 20.51
C ASN A 418 5.09 -9.82 21.19
N ALA A 419 5.29 -9.58 22.49
CA ALA A 419 4.46 -8.68 23.30
C ALA A 419 4.57 -7.19 22.90
N THR A 420 5.58 -6.82 22.11
CA THR A 420 5.94 -5.44 21.79
C THR A 420 4.84 -4.67 21.06
N HIS A 421 3.88 -5.37 20.44
CA HIS A 421 2.72 -4.68 19.88
C HIS A 421 1.81 -4.07 20.96
N GLN A 422 1.68 -4.71 22.13
CA GLN A 422 0.83 -4.23 23.22
C GLN A 422 1.56 -3.32 24.20
N MET A 423 2.90 -3.27 24.12
CA MET A 423 3.73 -2.41 24.97
C MET A 423 3.59 -0.94 24.56
N LYS A 424 2.95 -0.16 25.44
CA LYS A 424 2.61 1.26 25.23
C LYS A 424 3.27 2.19 26.24
N LYS A 425 3.85 1.62 27.29
CA LYS A 425 4.53 2.32 28.39
C LYS A 425 5.99 1.88 28.38
N LEU A 426 6.87 2.84 28.58
CA LEU A 426 8.30 2.64 28.77
C LEU A 426 8.56 2.80 30.26
N THR A 427 9.36 1.94 30.88
CA THR A 427 9.85 2.22 32.23
C THR A 427 10.83 3.40 32.20
N LEU A 428 11.19 3.95 33.37
CA LEU A 428 12.21 5.00 33.43
C LEU A 428 13.55 4.53 32.84
N ASP A 429 13.94 3.28 33.13
CA ASP A 429 15.15 2.66 32.60
C ASP A 429 15.07 2.47 31.07
N ASP A 430 13.91 2.04 30.55
CA ASP A 430 13.69 1.98 29.09
C ASP A 430 13.81 3.36 28.43
N LEU A 431 13.26 4.41 29.05
CA LEU A 431 13.36 5.78 28.55
C LEU A 431 14.82 6.26 28.50
N LYS A 432 15.58 6.05 29.57
CA LYS A 432 17.01 6.41 29.62
C LYS A 432 17.83 5.66 28.57
N LYS A 433 17.68 4.33 28.49
CA LYS A 433 18.37 3.50 27.49
C LYS A 433 18.01 3.89 26.06
N PHE A 434 16.74 4.22 25.80
CA PHE A 434 16.29 4.65 24.48
C PHE A 434 16.84 6.04 24.12
N ARG A 435 16.82 6.99 25.06
CA ARG A 435 17.44 8.33 24.96
C ARG A 435 18.92 8.21 24.62
N ASP A 436 19.66 7.37 25.33
CA ASP A 436 21.09 7.12 25.12
C ASP A 436 21.38 6.49 23.76
N HIS A 437 20.63 5.44 23.41
CA HIS A 437 20.76 4.76 22.12
C HIS A 437 20.55 5.72 20.94
N LEU A 438 19.57 6.62 21.05
CA LEU A 438 19.25 7.62 20.04
C LEU A 438 20.10 8.90 20.16
N ARG A 439 20.91 9.04 21.21
CA ARG A 439 21.73 10.23 21.51
C ARG A 439 20.89 11.51 21.58
N ILE A 440 19.74 11.44 22.24
CA ILE A 440 18.83 12.58 22.44
C ILE A 440 19.33 13.42 23.62
N PRO A 441 19.53 14.74 23.49
CA PRO A 441 20.08 15.58 24.56
C PRO A 441 18.97 16.01 25.55
N VAL A 442 18.38 15.01 26.20
CA VAL A 442 17.46 15.16 27.34
C VAL A 442 18.19 14.64 28.57
N THR A 443 18.18 15.36 29.70
CA THR A 443 18.91 14.97 30.91
C THR A 443 18.16 13.92 31.72
N ASP A 444 18.86 13.22 32.60
CA ASP A 444 18.25 12.25 33.53
C ASP A 444 17.23 12.92 34.45
N GLU A 445 17.54 14.11 34.96
CA GLU A 445 16.65 14.93 35.79
C GLU A 445 15.32 15.23 35.08
N GLN A 446 15.35 15.51 33.76
CA GLN A 446 14.15 15.76 32.98
C GLN A 446 13.27 14.50 32.86
N LEU A 447 13.85 13.31 32.78
CA LEU A 447 13.11 12.04 32.71
C LEU A 447 12.59 11.60 34.09
N GLU A 448 13.34 11.90 35.15
CA GLU A 448 12.99 11.56 36.54
C GLU A 448 11.90 12.46 37.12
N LYS A 449 11.80 13.71 36.65
CA LYS A 449 10.83 14.70 37.14
C LYS A 449 9.38 14.23 37.00
N ASP A 450 9.02 13.68 35.83
CA ASP A 450 7.70 13.11 35.59
C ASP A 450 7.80 11.99 34.56
N LEU A 451 7.69 10.75 35.05
CA LEU A 451 7.75 9.55 34.22
C LEU A 451 6.69 9.56 33.10
N TYR A 452 5.53 10.19 33.32
CA TYR A 452 4.43 10.22 32.35
C TYR A 452 4.51 11.40 31.37
N GLN A 453 5.44 12.34 31.58
CA GLN A 453 5.63 13.52 30.75
C GLN A 453 7.09 13.71 30.31
N PRO A 454 7.77 12.68 29.76
CA PRO A 454 9.12 12.87 29.21
C PRO A 454 9.08 13.90 28.07
N PRO A 455 10.08 14.78 27.93
CA PRO A 455 10.04 15.87 26.95
C PRO A 455 10.10 15.35 25.50
N TYR A 456 9.35 15.99 24.60
CA TYR A 456 9.67 15.90 23.17
C TYR A 456 11.01 16.60 22.90
N TYR A 457 11.62 16.27 21.77
CA TYR A 457 12.87 16.87 21.35
C TYR A 457 12.77 17.50 19.97
N HIS A 458 13.17 18.76 19.87
CA HIS A 458 13.38 19.49 18.62
C HIS A 458 14.65 20.34 18.78
N PRO A 459 15.66 20.24 17.89
CA PRO A 459 16.92 20.98 18.01
C PRO A 459 16.81 22.48 17.64
N GLY A 460 15.59 23.02 17.53
CA GLY A 460 15.31 24.30 16.88
C GLY A 460 15.24 24.23 15.34
N THR A 461 14.64 25.23 14.71
CA THR A 461 14.48 25.33 13.24
C THR A 461 15.80 25.58 12.53
N ASP A 462 16.76 26.21 13.21
CA ASP A 462 18.04 26.63 12.62
C ASP A 462 19.09 25.52 12.62
N ALA A 463 18.78 24.35 13.20
CA ALA A 463 19.68 23.20 13.17
C ALA A 463 19.91 22.72 11.72
N PRO A 464 21.16 22.44 11.32
CA PRO A 464 21.50 22.14 9.93
C PRO A 464 20.76 20.90 9.40
N GLU A 465 20.53 19.90 10.24
CA GLU A 465 19.78 18.70 9.88
C GLU A 465 18.28 18.99 9.66
N ILE A 466 17.69 19.99 10.33
CA ILE A 466 16.31 20.42 10.12
C ILE A 466 16.20 21.27 8.84
N GLN A 467 17.14 22.17 8.60
CA GLN A 467 17.21 22.91 7.33
C GLN A 467 17.33 21.94 6.14
N TYR A 468 18.22 20.95 6.24
CA TYR A 468 18.34 19.90 5.22
C TYR A 468 17.01 19.14 5.02
N MET A 469 16.30 18.76 6.09
CA MET A 469 14.98 18.12 5.99
C MET A 469 13.99 18.98 5.19
N MET A 470 13.92 20.28 5.52
CA MET A 470 13.02 21.22 4.86
C MET A 470 13.40 21.45 3.40
N GLU A 471 14.70 21.52 3.08
CA GLU A 471 15.21 21.59 1.71
C GLU A 471 14.80 20.37 0.88
N ARG A 472 14.92 19.16 1.45
CA ARG A 472 14.48 17.93 0.76
C ARG A 472 12.99 17.96 0.47
N ARG A 473 12.16 18.39 1.44
CA ARG A 473 10.71 18.53 1.21
C ARG A 473 10.37 19.62 0.20
N ALA A 474 11.07 20.75 0.23
CA ALA A 474 10.88 21.82 -0.75
C ALA A 474 11.21 21.34 -2.17
N ALA A 475 12.33 20.63 -2.35
CA ALA A 475 12.74 20.04 -3.64
C ALA A 475 11.70 19.03 -4.17
N LEU A 476 11.01 18.32 -3.26
CA LEU A 476 9.96 17.36 -3.59
C LEU A 476 8.55 17.99 -3.60
N GLY A 477 8.40 19.30 -3.57
CA GLY A 477 7.10 19.97 -3.73
C GLY A 477 6.23 20.03 -2.46
N GLY A 478 6.86 20.14 -1.28
CA GLY A 478 6.19 20.41 0.00
C GLY A 478 6.07 19.19 0.90
N SER A 479 5.40 19.31 2.06
CA SER A 479 5.24 18.21 3.02
C SER A 479 4.25 17.13 2.56
N VAL A 480 4.39 15.93 3.12
CA VAL A 480 3.47 14.80 2.97
C VAL A 480 3.25 14.17 4.36
N PRO A 481 2.05 13.72 4.74
CA PRO A 481 0.78 13.89 4.03
C PRO A 481 0.27 15.33 4.14
N GLU A 482 -0.47 15.74 3.11
CA GLU A 482 -1.22 17.00 3.08
C GLU A 482 -2.51 16.77 2.27
N ARG A 483 -3.66 17.09 2.85
CA ARG A 483 -4.94 17.01 2.14
C ARG A 483 -5.48 18.39 1.84
N ARG A 484 -5.76 18.66 0.57
CA ARG A 484 -6.44 19.88 0.12
C ARG A 484 -7.84 19.52 -0.36
N SER A 485 -8.85 20.24 0.12
CA SER A 485 -10.25 20.01 -0.22
C SER A 485 -10.83 21.04 -1.18
N LYS A 486 -10.11 22.14 -1.42
CA LYS A 486 -10.50 23.18 -2.38
C LYS A 486 -10.20 22.69 -3.79
N HIS A 487 -11.22 22.64 -4.62
CA HIS A 487 -11.15 22.18 -6.01
C HIS A 487 -11.81 23.18 -6.96
N ALA A 488 -11.55 23.05 -8.26
CA ALA A 488 -12.21 23.85 -9.29
C ALA A 488 -13.74 23.66 -9.26
N ALA A 489 -14.49 24.75 -9.49
CA ALA A 489 -15.94 24.69 -9.62
C ALA A 489 -16.33 23.96 -10.91
N ILE A 490 -17.40 23.17 -10.86
CA ILE A 490 -17.94 22.45 -12.02
C ILE A 490 -19.23 23.12 -12.46
N THR A 491 -19.40 23.31 -13.76
CA THR A 491 -20.68 23.70 -14.33
C THR A 491 -21.63 22.50 -14.30
N LEU A 492 -22.68 22.60 -13.50
CA LEU A 492 -23.71 21.58 -13.45
C LEU A 492 -24.56 21.60 -14.73
N PRO A 493 -25.10 20.45 -15.18
CA PRO A 493 -26.01 20.39 -16.32
C PRO A 493 -27.21 21.31 -16.10
N ASP A 494 -27.66 21.94 -17.18
CA ASP A 494 -28.83 22.80 -17.17
C ASP A 494 -30.14 22.00 -17.04
N ALA A 495 -31.26 22.70 -16.85
CA ALA A 495 -32.57 22.05 -16.74
C ALA A 495 -32.95 21.20 -17.96
N LYS A 496 -32.42 21.55 -19.15
CA LYS A 496 -32.66 20.85 -20.41
C LYS A 496 -32.15 19.41 -20.37
N SER A 497 -31.01 19.19 -19.73
CA SER A 497 -30.41 17.86 -19.53
C SER A 497 -31.29 16.92 -18.70
N TYR A 498 -32.29 17.44 -17.98
CA TYR A 498 -33.23 16.66 -17.16
C TYR A 498 -34.65 16.58 -17.76
N GLU A 499 -34.94 17.22 -18.89
CA GLU A 499 -36.31 17.34 -19.41
C GLU A 499 -36.96 15.98 -19.71
N VAL A 500 -36.20 15.07 -20.32
CA VAL A 500 -36.69 13.73 -20.67
C VAL A 500 -37.03 12.93 -19.41
N ALA A 501 -36.14 12.94 -18.41
CA ALA A 501 -36.37 12.28 -17.14
C ALA A 501 -37.58 12.88 -16.39
N LYS A 502 -37.71 14.21 -16.37
CA LYS A 502 -38.83 14.92 -15.73
C LYS A 502 -40.19 14.63 -16.38
N ARG A 503 -40.23 14.41 -17.69
CA ARG A 503 -41.47 14.03 -18.41
C ARG A 503 -42.03 12.68 -17.94
N GLY A 504 -41.18 11.82 -17.36
CA GLY A 504 -41.56 10.48 -16.93
C GLY A 504 -41.79 9.51 -18.09
N SER A 505 -42.21 8.28 -17.78
CA SER A 505 -42.43 7.22 -18.78
C SER A 505 -43.79 7.32 -19.49
N GLY A 506 -44.58 8.35 -19.18
CA GLY A 506 -45.92 8.54 -19.74
C GLY A 506 -46.84 7.37 -19.40
N LYS A 507 -47.39 6.72 -20.44
CA LYS A 507 -48.28 5.55 -20.29
C LYS A 507 -47.52 4.21 -20.19
N GLN A 508 -46.21 4.20 -20.42
CA GLN A 508 -45.40 2.99 -20.38
C GLN A 508 -44.91 2.72 -18.95
N GLN A 509 -44.91 1.45 -18.56
CA GLN A 509 -44.22 1.05 -17.33
C GLN A 509 -42.71 1.12 -17.54
N ALA A 510 -41.98 1.59 -16.54
CA ALA A 510 -40.52 1.65 -16.55
C ALA A 510 -39.98 1.30 -15.17
N ALA A 511 -38.94 0.48 -15.12
CA ALA A 511 -38.18 0.27 -13.88
C ALA A 511 -37.38 1.54 -13.55
N THR A 512 -37.16 1.80 -12.26
CA THR A 512 -36.32 2.92 -11.81
C THR A 512 -34.89 2.83 -12.35
N THR A 513 -34.36 1.62 -12.55
CA THR A 513 -33.07 1.39 -13.24
C THR A 513 -33.07 1.90 -14.67
N MET A 514 -34.14 1.64 -15.44
CA MET A 514 -34.26 2.17 -16.81
C MET A 514 -34.33 3.70 -16.81
N ALA A 515 -35.06 4.29 -15.85
CA ALA A 515 -35.12 5.73 -15.70
C ALA A 515 -33.75 6.34 -15.34
N PHE A 516 -33.00 5.69 -14.43
CA PHE A 516 -31.64 6.07 -14.06
C PHE A 516 -30.68 6.03 -15.26
N VAL A 517 -30.65 4.94 -16.02
CA VAL A 517 -29.75 4.79 -17.18
C VAL A 517 -30.08 5.82 -18.27
N ARG A 518 -31.36 6.10 -18.51
CA ARG A 518 -31.77 7.17 -19.45
C ARG A 518 -31.28 8.54 -18.99
N LEU A 519 -31.46 8.87 -17.71
CA LEU A 519 -30.93 10.12 -17.15
C LEU A 519 -29.41 10.18 -17.25
N LEU A 520 -28.71 9.11 -16.86
CA LEU A 520 -27.26 9.01 -16.90
C LEU A 520 -26.73 9.22 -18.33
N LYS A 521 -27.40 8.66 -19.34
CA LYS A 521 -27.08 8.87 -20.75
C LYS A 521 -27.11 10.35 -21.14
N ASP A 522 -28.14 11.08 -20.71
CA ASP A 522 -28.30 12.50 -21.03
C ASP A 522 -27.25 13.33 -20.30
N LEU A 523 -26.95 13.02 -19.03
CA LEU A 523 -25.88 13.67 -18.27
C LEU A 523 -24.49 13.41 -18.85
N MET A 524 -24.22 12.19 -19.35
CA MET A 524 -22.95 11.85 -20.01
C MET A 524 -22.78 12.54 -21.37
N ARG A 525 -23.88 12.99 -22.00
CA ARG A 525 -23.85 13.74 -23.27
C ARG A 525 -23.62 15.23 -23.09
N ASP A 526 -23.77 15.75 -21.86
CA ASP A 526 -23.40 17.12 -21.56
C ASP A 526 -21.90 17.34 -21.82
N LYS A 527 -21.56 18.37 -22.61
CA LYS A 527 -20.19 18.59 -23.09
C LYS A 527 -19.23 18.99 -21.99
N GLU A 528 -19.72 19.70 -20.97
CA GLU A 528 -18.90 20.17 -19.85
C GLU A 528 -18.90 19.16 -18.71
N PHE A 529 -20.07 18.63 -18.35
CA PHE A 529 -20.25 17.75 -17.19
C PHE A 529 -19.98 16.27 -17.50
N GLY A 530 -20.39 15.81 -18.68
CA GLY A 530 -20.43 14.38 -19.01
C GLY A 530 -19.09 13.68 -18.93
N LYS A 531 -17.99 14.39 -19.27
CA LYS A 531 -16.62 13.87 -19.19
C LYS A 531 -16.17 13.51 -17.75
N HIS A 532 -16.80 14.12 -16.74
CA HIS A 532 -16.47 13.91 -15.32
C HIS A 532 -17.21 12.73 -14.69
N ILE A 533 -18.19 12.14 -15.39
CA ILE A 533 -18.90 10.95 -14.92
C ILE A 533 -18.03 9.73 -15.21
N ALA A 534 -17.84 8.87 -14.21
CA ALA A 534 -17.15 7.59 -14.35
C ALA A 534 -18.10 6.46 -13.96
N PRO A 535 -18.87 5.88 -14.91
CA PRO A 535 -19.71 4.74 -14.61
C PRO A 535 -18.84 3.52 -14.30
N ILE A 536 -19.10 2.86 -13.17
CA ILE A 536 -18.38 1.68 -12.70
C ILE A 536 -19.37 0.51 -12.65
N ILE A 537 -19.04 -0.60 -13.32
CA ILE A 537 -19.95 -1.73 -13.51
C ILE A 537 -19.23 -3.03 -13.17
N PRO A 538 -19.54 -3.70 -12.06
CA PRO A 538 -19.02 -5.03 -11.75
C PRO A 538 -19.73 -6.08 -12.62
N ASP A 539 -19.20 -6.30 -13.83
CA ASP A 539 -19.65 -7.29 -14.81
C ASP A 539 -21.02 -7.05 -15.47
N GLU A 540 -22.12 -7.16 -14.74
CA GLU A 540 -23.46 -7.33 -15.33
C GLU A 540 -24.09 -6.05 -15.94
N ALA A 541 -23.46 -5.43 -16.93
CA ALA A 541 -23.97 -4.20 -17.57
C ALA A 541 -25.34 -4.40 -18.26
N ARG A 542 -25.56 -5.56 -18.90
CA ARG A 542 -26.80 -5.87 -19.63
C ARG A 542 -28.00 -5.97 -18.69
N THR A 543 -27.82 -6.54 -17.50
CA THR A 543 -28.86 -6.63 -16.45
C THR A 543 -29.39 -5.24 -16.08
N PHE A 544 -28.51 -4.24 -16.05
CA PHE A 544 -28.88 -2.86 -15.74
C PHE A 544 -29.21 -2.01 -16.99
N GLY A 545 -29.10 -2.56 -18.20
CA GLY A 545 -29.30 -1.82 -19.47
C GLY A 545 -28.20 -0.80 -19.79
N MET A 546 -27.02 -0.94 -19.17
CA MET A 546 -25.87 -0.05 -19.37
C MET A 546 -24.98 -0.46 -20.57
N ASP A 547 -25.22 -1.62 -21.16
CA ASP A 547 -24.63 -2.05 -22.43
C ASP A 547 -24.92 -1.08 -23.59
N ALA A 548 -26.01 -0.32 -23.47
CA ALA A 548 -26.31 0.86 -24.30
C ALA A 548 -25.16 1.88 -24.40
N PHE A 549 -24.22 1.89 -23.45
CA PHE A 549 -23.07 2.79 -23.42
C PHE A 549 -21.81 2.22 -24.09
N PHE A 550 -21.73 0.90 -24.33
CA PHE A 550 -20.53 0.29 -24.90
C PHE A 550 -20.10 0.89 -26.24
N PRO A 551 -21.00 1.13 -27.21
CA PRO A 551 -20.57 1.65 -28.51
C PRO A 551 -20.05 3.08 -28.48
N THR A 552 -20.60 3.91 -27.57
CA THR A 552 -20.33 5.36 -27.53
C THR A 552 -19.33 5.75 -26.46
N ALA A 553 -19.54 5.32 -25.21
CA ALA A 553 -18.68 5.66 -24.08
C ALA A 553 -17.47 4.73 -23.98
N LYS A 554 -17.62 3.49 -24.47
CA LYS A 554 -16.61 2.42 -24.47
C LYS A 554 -16.13 2.03 -23.08
N ILE A 555 -15.64 0.82 -22.96
CA ILE A 555 -15.02 0.31 -21.74
C ILE A 555 -13.55 0.75 -21.72
N TYR A 556 -13.11 1.26 -20.58
CA TYR A 556 -11.74 1.62 -20.36
C TYR A 556 -10.90 0.33 -20.32
N ASN A 557 -9.97 0.22 -21.27
CA ASN A 557 -8.93 -0.79 -21.26
C ASN A 557 -7.66 -0.14 -21.79
N PRO A 558 -6.56 -0.04 -21.01
CA PRO A 558 -5.34 0.66 -21.43
C PRO A 558 -4.71 0.05 -22.68
N LYS A 559 -4.97 -1.22 -22.98
CA LYS A 559 -4.48 -1.91 -24.17
C LYS A 559 -5.40 -1.75 -25.39
N GLY A 560 -6.60 -1.21 -25.20
CA GLY A 560 -7.65 -1.18 -26.22
C GLY A 560 -8.18 -2.58 -26.56
N GLN A 561 -8.98 -2.66 -27.62
CA GLN A 561 -9.56 -3.92 -28.10
C GLN A 561 -8.64 -4.56 -29.16
N ASN A 562 -7.81 -5.52 -28.73
CA ASN A 562 -6.82 -6.19 -29.60
C ASN A 562 -7.29 -7.57 -30.11
N TYR A 563 -8.61 -7.79 -30.14
CA TYR A 563 -9.24 -9.00 -30.64
C TYR A 563 -10.49 -8.64 -31.45
N LEU A 564 -10.95 -9.57 -32.28
CA LEU A 564 -12.18 -9.41 -33.04
C LEU A 564 -13.38 -9.85 -32.19
N SER A 565 -14.25 -8.92 -31.78
CA SER A 565 -15.39 -9.24 -30.92
C SER A 565 -16.44 -10.08 -31.66
N VAL A 566 -17.07 -11.02 -30.95
CA VAL A 566 -18.13 -11.88 -31.48
C VAL A 566 -19.42 -11.10 -31.78
N ASP A 567 -19.64 -10.01 -31.06
CA ASP A 567 -20.85 -9.17 -31.13
C ASP A 567 -20.66 -7.91 -31.97
N ARG A 568 -19.58 -7.83 -32.76
CA ARG A 568 -19.19 -6.64 -33.55
C ARG A 568 -20.28 -6.12 -34.50
N ASP A 569 -21.16 -7.00 -34.98
CA ASP A 569 -22.25 -6.68 -35.89
C ASP A 569 -23.54 -6.25 -35.16
N LEU A 570 -23.55 -6.29 -33.81
CA LEU A 570 -24.69 -5.87 -32.99
C LEU A 570 -24.63 -4.36 -32.68
N VAL A 571 -25.81 -3.74 -32.56
CA VAL A 571 -25.93 -2.30 -32.22
C VAL A 571 -25.30 -1.98 -30.85
N LEU A 572 -25.35 -2.93 -29.91
CA LEU A 572 -24.83 -2.79 -28.54
C LEU A 572 -23.50 -3.54 -28.34
N ALA A 573 -22.67 -3.60 -29.39
CA ALA A 573 -21.40 -4.30 -29.37
C ALA A 573 -20.49 -3.85 -28.21
N TYR A 574 -19.86 -4.83 -27.58
CA TYR A 574 -18.82 -4.65 -26.58
C TYR A 574 -17.58 -3.99 -27.21
N LYS A 575 -17.23 -2.79 -26.75
CA LYS A 575 -16.09 -2.02 -27.26
C LYS A 575 -15.19 -1.53 -26.16
N GLU A 576 -13.90 -1.78 -26.32
CA GLU A 576 -12.85 -1.35 -25.41
C GLU A 576 -11.97 -0.28 -26.05
N SER A 577 -11.42 0.61 -25.23
CA SER A 577 -10.59 1.72 -25.69
C SER A 577 -9.69 2.23 -24.56
N PRO A 578 -8.45 2.66 -24.87
CA PRO A 578 -7.61 3.35 -23.89
C PRO A 578 -8.27 4.62 -23.34
N ALA A 579 -9.05 5.32 -24.16
CA ALA A 579 -9.85 6.48 -23.74
C ALA A 579 -11.31 6.12 -23.36
N GLY A 580 -11.61 4.85 -23.07
CA GLY A 580 -12.96 4.43 -22.66
C GLY A 580 -13.39 5.08 -21.34
N GLN A 581 -14.68 5.35 -21.20
CA GLN A 581 -15.23 6.05 -20.03
C GLN A 581 -15.84 5.11 -18.98
N LEU A 582 -16.25 3.91 -19.37
CA LEU A 582 -16.83 2.93 -18.45
C LEU A 582 -15.71 2.14 -17.77
N ILE A 583 -15.70 2.09 -16.44
CA ILE A 583 -14.79 1.25 -15.68
C ILE A 583 -15.50 -0.08 -15.44
N HIS A 584 -14.87 -1.19 -15.82
CA HIS A 584 -15.48 -2.51 -15.78
C HIS A 584 -14.60 -3.52 -15.04
N PRO A 585 -14.67 -3.57 -13.70
CA PRO A 585 -13.82 -4.43 -12.86
C PRO A 585 -14.00 -5.94 -13.06
N GLY A 586 -15.03 -6.38 -13.79
CA GLY A 586 -15.47 -7.79 -13.84
C GLY A 586 -16.24 -8.18 -12.57
N ILE A 587 -16.30 -9.49 -12.28
CA ILE A 587 -16.98 -10.04 -11.09
C ILE A 587 -16.11 -9.75 -9.86
N ASN A 588 -16.17 -8.50 -9.41
CA ASN A 588 -15.26 -7.95 -8.42
C ASN A 588 -15.85 -6.69 -7.77
N GLU A 589 -16.78 -6.88 -6.85
CA GLU A 589 -17.43 -5.79 -6.12
C GLU A 589 -16.44 -5.03 -5.23
N ALA A 590 -15.48 -5.72 -4.61
CA ALA A 590 -14.45 -5.10 -3.79
C ALA A 590 -13.61 -4.11 -4.63
N GLY A 591 -13.17 -4.55 -5.81
CA GLY A 591 -12.50 -3.69 -6.77
C GLY A 591 -13.37 -2.56 -7.32
N ALA A 592 -14.67 -2.81 -7.55
CA ALA A 592 -15.60 -1.76 -7.94
C ALA A 592 -15.76 -0.68 -6.87
N VAL A 593 -15.79 -1.06 -5.59
CA VAL A 593 -15.82 -0.13 -4.45
C VAL A 593 -14.50 0.64 -4.34
N ALA A 594 -13.36 0.01 -4.60
CA ALA A 594 -12.06 0.67 -4.63
C ALA A 594 -11.97 1.70 -5.77
N ALA A 595 -12.41 1.33 -6.99
CA ALA A 595 -12.54 2.25 -8.12
C ALA A 595 -13.47 3.42 -7.80
N PHE A 596 -14.62 3.13 -7.17
CA PHE A 596 -15.59 4.14 -6.75
C PHE A 596 -15.00 5.09 -5.72
N THR A 597 -14.21 4.57 -4.78
CA THR A 597 -13.50 5.37 -3.78
C THR A 597 -12.49 6.30 -4.44
N ALA A 598 -11.65 5.79 -5.36
CA ALA A 598 -10.66 6.60 -6.08
C ALA A 598 -11.33 7.69 -6.94
N ALA A 599 -12.41 7.37 -7.65
CA ALA A 599 -13.17 8.34 -8.44
C ALA A 599 -13.88 9.38 -7.54
N GLY A 600 -14.44 8.93 -6.41
CA GLY A 600 -15.18 9.74 -5.45
C GLY A 600 -14.29 10.75 -4.70
N THR A 601 -13.01 10.44 -4.51
CA THR A 601 -12.04 11.30 -3.81
C THR A 601 -11.10 12.08 -4.72
N ALA A 602 -11.14 11.85 -6.04
CA ALA A 602 -10.30 12.52 -7.02
C ALA A 602 -10.30 14.06 -6.91
N TYR A 603 -11.42 14.66 -6.48
CA TYR A 603 -11.54 16.10 -6.24
C TYR A 603 -10.51 16.64 -5.23
N ALA A 604 -10.09 15.82 -4.25
CA ALA A 604 -9.12 16.18 -3.24
C ALA A 604 -7.72 15.63 -3.57
N THR A 605 -7.64 14.39 -4.05
CA THR A 605 -6.36 13.74 -4.38
C THR A 605 -5.62 14.50 -5.48
N HIS A 606 -6.36 14.92 -6.51
CA HIS A 606 -5.82 15.48 -7.74
C HIS A 606 -5.98 16.99 -7.89
N LEU A 607 -6.71 17.65 -6.98
CA LEU A 607 -7.02 19.10 -6.99
C LEU A 607 -7.74 19.64 -8.24
N GLU A 608 -7.88 18.78 -9.24
CA GLU A 608 -8.72 18.94 -10.39
C GLU A 608 -9.78 17.84 -10.35
N ARG A 609 -11.03 18.22 -10.59
CA ARG A 609 -11.94 17.30 -11.25
C ARG A 609 -11.74 17.51 -12.73
N THR A 610 -10.93 16.64 -13.34
CA THR A 610 -11.02 16.27 -14.75
C THR A 610 -11.41 17.39 -15.74
N ALA A 611 -10.72 18.53 -15.73
CA ALA A 611 -10.99 19.71 -16.56
C ALA A 611 -9.75 20.11 -17.38
N PRO A 612 -9.91 20.61 -18.63
CA PRO A 612 -8.79 20.80 -19.55
C PRO A 612 -8.03 22.11 -19.27
N ARG A 613 -6.70 22.03 -19.29
CA ARG A 613 -5.85 23.21 -19.49
C ARG A 613 -5.80 23.51 -20.99
N ARG A 614 -6.16 24.74 -21.37
CA ARG A 614 -5.89 25.28 -22.71
C ARG A 614 -4.39 25.18 -22.98
N TYR A 615 -3.97 24.38 -23.95
CA TYR A 615 -2.65 24.53 -24.56
C TYR A 615 -2.62 25.89 -25.27
N GLY A 616 -1.82 26.80 -24.74
CA GLY A 616 -1.46 28.03 -25.43
C GLY A 616 -0.65 27.68 -26.67
N SER A 617 -1.20 28.03 -27.83
CA SER A 617 -0.47 28.10 -29.08
C SER A 617 0.83 28.88 -28.92
N ARG A 618 1.93 28.35 -29.44
CA ARG A 618 3.14 29.12 -29.77
C ARG A 618 2.75 30.47 -30.37
N ARG A 619 3.21 31.59 -29.79
CA ARG A 619 3.46 32.85 -30.49
C ARG A 619 4.39 33.75 -29.66
N GLY A 620 5.44 34.20 -30.36
CA GLY A 620 6.35 35.33 -30.16
C GLY A 620 6.30 36.18 -28.90
N SER A 621 7.51 36.47 -28.42
CA SER A 621 7.93 37.64 -27.65
C SER A 621 7.21 38.94 -28.03
N ILE A 622 6.86 39.77 -27.02
CA ILE A 622 6.82 41.25 -27.00
C ILE A 622 6.48 41.70 -25.55
N PRO A 623 7.00 42.84 -25.04
CA PRO A 623 7.27 43.06 -23.62
C PRO A 623 6.14 43.73 -22.81
N GLN A 624 6.25 43.61 -21.48
CA GLN A 624 5.31 44.07 -20.45
C GLN A 624 5.00 45.59 -20.48
N PRO A 625 3.79 46.01 -20.12
CA PRO A 625 3.51 47.38 -19.65
C PRO A 625 3.37 47.46 -18.11
N ARG A 626 3.92 48.54 -17.54
CA ARG A 626 3.90 48.95 -16.12
C ARG A 626 2.48 49.31 -15.61
N PRO A 627 2.22 49.32 -14.29
CA PRO A 627 0.88 49.49 -13.73
C PRO A 627 0.48 50.97 -13.57
N ALA A 628 -0.79 51.28 -13.85
CA ALA A 628 -1.41 52.58 -13.57
C ALA A 628 -2.39 52.51 -12.40
N ARG A 629 -2.39 53.57 -11.57
CA ARG A 629 -3.16 53.77 -10.32
C ARG A 629 -4.68 53.94 -10.54
N PRO A 630 -5.53 53.76 -9.49
CA PRO A 630 -6.99 53.75 -9.61
C PRO A 630 -7.65 55.09 -9.19
N ARG A 631 -8.85 55.40 -9.75
CA ARG A 631 -9.89 56.32 -9.19
C ARG A 631 -11.20 56.30 -10.04
N PRO A 632 -12.37 56.83 -9.57
CA PRO A 632 -13.41 56.01 -8.91
C PRO A 632 -14.85 56.15 -9.47
N LEU A 633 -15.73 55.25 -8.98
CA LEU A 633 -17.20 55.30 -8.78
C LEU A 633 -18.06 56.40 -9.46
N ARG A 634 -19.11 55.95 -10.19
CA ARG A 634 -20.41 56.65 -10.23
C ARG A 634 -21.59 55.68 -10.16
N ARG A 635 -22.49 55.99 -9.23
CA ARG A 635 -23.84 55.42 -9.05
C ARG A 635 -24.77 55.90 -10.15
N GLN A 636 -25.75 55.08 -10.53
CA GLN A 636 -27.09 55.56 -10.87
C GLN A 636 -28.14 54.47 -10.58
N ALA A 637 -29.23 54.92 -9.97
CA ALA A 637 -30.41 54.16 -9.58
C ALA A 637 -31.63 54.75 -10.29
N ALA A 638 -32.63 53.93 -10.64
CA ALA A 638 -34.07 54.24 -10.62
C ALA A 638 -34.89 53.08 -11.23
N ARG A 639 -35.76 52.41 -10.45
CA ARG A 639 -37.24 52.56 -10.35
C ARG A 639 -38.03 51.70 -11.36
N ARG A 640 -38.69 50.63 -10.87
CA ARG A 640 -40.13 50.48 -10.54
C ARG A 640 -41.07 50.31 -11.76
N ARG A 641 -41.86 49.22 -11.80
CA ARG A 641 -43.31 49.20 -11.47
C ARG A 641 -43.98 47.85 -11.78
N HIS A 642 -44.88 47.47 -10.88
CA HIS A 642 -45.91 46.41 -10.94
C HIS A 642 -46.99 46.66 -12.03
N ARG A 643 -47.61 45.59 -12.54
CA ARG A 643 -49.05 45.29 -12.33
C ARG A 643 -49.47 43.86 -12.79
N PRO A 644 -50.51 43.26 -12.17
CA PRO A 644 -51.04 41.91 -12.46
C PRO A 644 -52.43 41.93 -13.17
N ARG A 645 -52.94 40.76 -13.62
CA ARG A 645 -54.33 40.24 -13.40
C ARG A 645 -54.73 39.06 -14.33
N ARG A 646 -55.43 38.08 -13.72
CA ARG A 646 -56.63 37.28 -14.13
C ARG A 646 -56.62 36.62 -15.53
N GLY A 647 -57.03 35.36 -15.77
CA GLY A 647 -57.90 34.40 -15.08
C GLY A 647 -58.92 33.85 -16.12
N ARG A 648 -59.16 32.53 -16.18
CA ARG A 648 -60.46 31.90 -16.59
C ARG A 648 -60.36 30.36 -16.64
N GLU A 649 -61.33 29.74 -15.98
CA GLU A 649 -61.74 28.34 -16.07
C GLU A 649 -62.47 28.05 -17.40
N ARG A 650 -62.51 26.78 -17.81
CA ARG A 650 -63.71 26.10 -18.35
C ARG A 650 -63.54 24.57 -18.33
N LEU A 651 -64.59 23.91 -17.87
CA LEU A 651 -64.85 22.46 -17.83
C LEU A 651 -65.36 21.93 -19.18
N HIS A 652 -65.14 20.64 -19.46
CA HIS A 652 -66.15 19.74 -20.06
C HIS A 652 -65.79 18.25 -19.88
N GLU A 653 -66.74 17.50 -19.31
CA GLU A 653 -66.80 16.03 -19.18
C GLU A 653 -67.29 15.38 -20.49
N GLY A 654 -66.78 14.20 -20.89
CA GLY A 654 -67.47 12.88 -20.77
C GLY A 654 -67.76 12.34 -22.19
N ARG A 655 -67.64 11.07 -22.60
CA ARG A 655 -67.94 9.76 -21.99
C ARG A 655 -67.35 8.60 -22.85
N PRO A 656 -67.48 7.31 -22.43
CA PRO A 656 -66.55 6.22 -22.75
C PRO A 656 -67.12 5.15 -23.71
N GLY A 657 -66.27 4.20 -24.13
CA GLY A 657 -66.67 2.95 -24.77
C GLY A 657 -66.03 1.73 -24.09
N PRO A 658 -66.74 0.60 -23.93
CA PRO A 658 -66.15 -0.68 -23.58
C PRO A 658 -66.25 -1.68 -24.74
N ASP A 659 -65.22 -2.53 -24.91
CA ASP A 659 -65.33 -3.79 -25.65
C ASP A 659 -64.64 -4.93 -24.86
N PRO A 660 -65.17 -6.18 -24.92
CA PRO A 660 -64.66 -7.37 -24.21
C PRO A 660 -63.95 -8.34 -25.21
N PRO A 661 -63.85 -9.66 -24.96
CA PRO A 661 -62.92 -10.30 -24.04
C PRO A 661 -62.00 -11.37 -24.67
N VAL A 662 -60.94 -11.69 -23.91
CA VAL A 662 -60.26 -12.98 -23.65
C VAL A 662 -60.71 -14.23 -24.45
N ARG A 663 -59.74 -14.88 -25.10
CA ARG A 663 -59.70 -16.35 -25.31
C ARG A 663 -58.38 -16.92 -24.80
N ALA A 664 -58.48 -17.78 -23.79
CA ALA A 664 -57.40 -18.59 -23.26
C ALA A 664 -57.43 -19.99 -23.92
N GLN A 665 -56.29 -20.48 -24.37
CA GLN A 665 -56.06 -21.91 -24.59
C GLN A 665 -55.02 -22.41 -23.59
N ARG A 666 -55.45 -23.39 -22.79
CA ARG A 666 -54.61 -24.18 -21.89
C ARG A 666 -53.87 -25.24 -22.69
N VAL A 667 -52.59 -25.42 -22.40
CA VAL A 667 -51.87 -26.68 -22.64
C VAL A 667 -51.28 -27.14 -21.31
N ARG A 668 -51.54 -28.39 -20.95
CA ARG A 668 -51.06 -29.08 -19.75
C ARG A 668 -49.93 -30.05 -20.10
N HIS A 669 -48.98 -30.11 -19.16
CA HIS A 669 -48.07 -31.23 -18.79
C HIS A 669 -46.79 -31.46 -19.63
N PRO A 670 -45.71 -32.07 -19.06
CA PRO A 670 -45.66 -32.92 -17.86
C PRO A 670 -44.49 -32.76 -16.86
N ARG A 671 -44.73 -33.30 -15.65
CA ARG A 671 -43.83 -34.06 -14.75
C ARG A 671 -42.37 -33.57 -14.55
N ARG A 672 -42.12 -32.91 -13.41
CA ARG A 672 -40.79 -32.83 -12.78
C ARG A 672 -40.53 -34.07 -11.91
N ARG A 673 -39.44 -34.79 -12.22
CA ARG A 673 -38.79 -35.77 -11.34
C ARG A 673 -38.33 -35.07 -10.06
N ARG A 674 -38.79 -35.53 -8.89
CA ARG A 674 -38.14 -35.25 -7.60
C ARG A 674 -37.17 -36.39 -7.31
N LEU A 675 -35.89 -36.06 -7.16
CA LEU A 675 -34.89 -36.96 -6.59
C LEU A 675 -35.25 -37.26 -5.13
N ARG A 676 -35.32 -38.55 -4.80
CA ARG A 676 -35.32 -39.08 -3.42
C ARG A 676 -33.91 -38.95 -2.86
N LEU A 677 -33.76 -38.28 -1.72
CA LEU A 677 -32.60 -38.41 -0.84
C LEU A 677 -32.78 -39.68 0.01
N LEU A 678 -31.82 -40.60 -0.12
CA LEU A 678 -31.69 -41.80 0.69
C LEU A 678 -31.25 -41.42 2.11
N ARG A 679 -32.00 -41.88 3.11
CA ARG A 679 -31.57 -41.98 4.52
C ARG A 679 -31.09 -43.42 4.76
N HIS A 680 -29.89 -43.57 5.28
CA HIS A 680 -29.58 -44.63 6.26
C HIS A 680 -28.35 -44.24 7.11
N PRO A 681 -28.20 -44.82 8.32
CA PRO A 681 -27.56 -44.21 9.47
C PRO A 681 -26.23 -44.88 9.81
N ARG A 682 -25.32 -44.17 10.47
CA ARG A 682 -24.28 -44.81 11.29
C ARG A 682 -24.11 -44.07 12.60
N ARG A 683 -24.10 -44.91 13.64
CA ARG A 683 -23.93 -44.63 15.07
C ARG A 683 -22.49 -44.21 15.36
N SER A 684 -22.31 -43.33 16.34
CA SER A 684 -21.09 -43.19 17.13
C SER A 684 -21.46 -43.17 18.63
N PRO A 685 -20.65 -43.79 19.52
CA PRO A 685 -20.99 -44.02 20.93
C PRO A 685 -20.60 -42.86 21.86
N PRO A 686 -21.05 -42.85 23.13
CA PRO A 686 -20.85 -41.74 24.07
C PRO A 686 -19.52 -41.85 24.82
N VAL A 687 -18.90 -40.71 25.13
CA VAL A 687 -17.75 -40.59 26.03
C VAL A 687 -18.23 -39.94 27.33
N LEU A 688 -17.97 -40.65 28.44
CA LEU A 688 -18.23 -40.24 29.82
C LEU A 688 -17.31 -39.09 30.25
N GLN A 689 -17.87 -38.20 31.06
CA GLN A 689 -17.15 -37.27 31.92
C GLN A 689 -16.69 -38.00 33.19
N GLU A 690 -15.39 -37.97 33.47
CA GLU A 690 -14.85 -38.13 34.81
C GLU A 690 -14.04 -36.88 35.18
N ARG A 691 -14.36 -36.31 36.35
CA ARG A 691 -13.59 -35.29 37.06
C ARG A 691 -13.12 -35.91 38.37
N HIS A 692 -11.85 -35.77 38.70
CA HIS A 692 -11.33 -35.87 40.06
C HIS A 692 -10.15 -34.88 40.25
N PRO A 693 -9.79 -34.52 41.50
CA PRO A 693 -9.48 -33.15 41.89
C PRO A 693 -8.01 -32.96 42.28
N LEU A 694 -7.55 -31.71 42.28
CA LEU A 694 -6.25 -31.34 42.84
C LEU A 694 -6.41 -30.64 44.20
N HIS A 695 -5.61 -31.12 45.15
CA HIS A 695 -5.35 -30.62 46.49
C HIS A 695 -5.11 -29.10 46.58
N ARG A 696 -5.70 -28.46 47.60
CA ARG A 696 -5.05 -27.39 48.38
C ARG A 696 -5.49 -27.44 49.85
N GLY A 697 -4.51 -27.43 50.75
CA GLY A 697 -4.67 -27.22 52.19
C GLY A 697 -4.81 -25.73 52.57
N PRO A 698 -4.97 -25.42 53.86
CA PRO A 698 -5.89 -24.38 54.32
C PRO A 698 -5.20 -23.09 54.76
N PHE A 699 -5.93 -21.97 54.72
CA PHE A 699 -5.71 -20.84 55.62
C PHE A 699 -7.07 -20.27 56.06
N VAL A 700 -7.20 -20.18 57.38
CA VAL A 700 -8.30 -19.60 58.14
C VAL A 700 -8.03 -18.11 58.34
N GLY A 701 -9.07 -17.27 58.36
CA GLY A 701 -8.96 -15.89 58.86
C GLY A 701 -10.10 -14.98 58.44
N ASP A 702 -11.10 -14.87 59.31
CA ASP A 702 -12.19 -13.89 59.33
C ASP A 702 -11.75 -12.42 59.15
N ALA A 703 -12.57 -11.61 58.48
CA ALA A 703 -13.12 -10.34 58.98
C ALA A 703 -13.95 -9.63 57.89
N GLY A 704 -15.13 -9.14 58.27
CA GLY A 704 -16.13 -8.51 57.41
C GLY A 704 -15.77 -7.11 56.87
N PRO A 705 -16.69 -6.50 56.08
CA PRO A 705 -16.40 -5.32 55.28
C PRO A 705 -16.69 -4.00 56.01
N PRO A 706 -16.17 -2.87 55.49
CA PRO A 706 -17.05 -1.72 55.36
C PRO A 706 -16.91 -0.94 54.03
N ARG A 707 -18.09 -0.65 53.49
CA ARG A 707 -18.60 0.63 52.94
C ARG A 707 -17.64 1.63 52.25
N ARG A 708 -18.07 1.98 51.02
CA ARG A 708 -18.17 3.31 50.37
C ARG A 708 -17.04 4.33 50.58
N SER A 709 -16.41 4.69 49.45
CA SER A 709 -16.53 6.00 48.80
C SER A 709 -16.09 5.90 47.34
#